data_AF-A0A957DFQ4-F1
#
_entry.id   AF-A0A957DFQ4-F1
#
_cell.length_a   1.000
_cell.length_b   1.000
_cell.length_c   1.000
_cell.angle_alpha   90.00
_cell.angle_beta   90.00
_cell.angle_gamma   90.00
#
_symmetry.space_group_name_H-M   'P 1'
#
loop_
_entity.id
_entity.type
_entity.pdbx_description
1 polymer ?
#
loop_
_entity_poly.entity_id
_entity_poly.type
_entity_poly.pdbx_seq_one_letter_code
_entity_poly.pdbx_strand_id
1 'polypeptide(L)'
;MREKFLPALSLHTSLILALRAQQLLPDSAHTDAAVWLFLAAILLFLGGIHFWPDAGSQSGEDWPTIAPPAQTVYTMAGHPWWQLVLVLASSALAAFAYRHFAFDTFTRSGVLAWVGSLALFLLTFAELPAAWLQERLARLRQGEWPIRLHWHRLALLLIFLVAVYFRVHRLAQVPSELGSDQAEKLLDVQDVLNGLRPIFFPRNTGREAFQFYLTALLIRYTPLEISHLALKVGTVMISLLAFPFTYLLSKELFDRRMGLLTVTLLSISHWHVAISRVGLRFPFTPAFAAPTLYFLVRAFRTNRRNDWLACGLFLGVGLHTYIPMRMVPLLLLLLVLLKAALDGRLARRRRPPTESTALRWAFWQNGVLAGATSFLVFLPLFRYMMDQPSMFWYRVTTRSSDALGQESVWQTLAVFWQNVKNAALMFNYRGDVVFANTIPFSPVLDWVTGGLFVLGLVYLLWRLVARRDRRPLYLLLMLFMLVLPSILSIAFPNENPSVVRTGGAIPIAMMIAALPLWATWNRFAGTFAGAGRFYVALLLLTIFVMAGRENYNWYFVRYDEQFRHSIWNASEMGQVVRGFVDSIGDFDHAYHIPYPYWVDTRAIAIDAGNINWNNVVMDVRSALEQQRLDPAPKLYLYYLPDSDARQWLHQIFPSGTDSHYASQVGPDKDFGVYFVPGE
;
A
#
# COMPACT_ATOMS: atom_id res chain seq x y z
N MET A 1 -44.92 -5.46 -15.01
CA MET A 1 -44.00 -4.30 -14.95
C MET A 1 -43.98 -3.62 -13.58
N ARG A 2 -45.14 -3.34 -12.95
CA ARG A 2 -45.21 -2.69 -11.61
C ARG A 2 -44.40 -3.42 -10.51
N GLU A 3 -44.45 -4.74 -10.45
CA GLU A 3 -43.72 -5.55 -9.45
C GLU A 3 -42.20 -5.43 -9.52
N LYS A 4 -41.65 -5.03 -10.68
CA LYS A 4 -40.20 -4.84 -10.88
C LYS A 4 -39.77 -3.39 -10.72
N PHE A 5 -40.71 -2.45 -10.81
CA PHE A 5 -40.43 -1.02 -10.79
C PHE A 5 -40.16 -0.50 -9.38
N LEU A 6 -40.93 -0.91 -8.37
CA LEU A 6 -40.73 -0.48 -6.99
C LEU A 6 -39.35 -0.93 -6.45
N PRO A 7 -38.91 -2.19 -6.60
CA PRO A 7 -37.55 -2.59 -6.21
C PRO A 7 -36.44 -1.83 -6.96
N ALA A 8 -36.64 -1.55 -8.25
CA ALA A 8 -35.73 -0.73 -9.07
C ALA A 8 -35.58 0.69 -8.54
N LEU A 9 -36.71 1.34 -8.26
CA LEU A 9 -36.72 2.68 -7.68
C LEU A 9 -36.04 2.69 -6.31
N SER A 10 -36.34 1.71 -5.44
CA SER A 10 -35.71 1.61 -4.12
C SER A 10 -34.18 1.47 -4.20
N LEU A 11 -33.66 0.61 -5.09
CA LEU A 11 -32.21 0.48 -5.28
C LEU A 11 -31.58 1.79 -5.78
N HIS A 12 -32.17 2.45 -6.78
CA HIS A 12 -31.63 3.70 -7.28
C HIS A 12 -31.62 4.81 -6.21
N THR A 13 -32.77 5.00 -5.54
CA THR A 13 -32.92 6.00 -4.48
C THR A 13 -31.98 5.72 -3.32
N SER A 14 -31.77 4.45 -2.95
CA SER A 14 -30.82 4.10 -1.88
C SER A 14 -29.39 4.52 -2.18
N LEU A 15 -28.93 4.40 -3.44
CA LEU A 15 -27.61 4.87 -3.84
C LEU A 15 -27.52 6.39 -3.66
N ILE A 16 -28.48 7.15 -4.17
CA ILE A 16 -28.51 8.61 -4.05
C ILE A 16 -28.48 9.05 -2.57
N LEU A 17 -29.33 8.43 -1.73
CA LEU A 17 -29.39 8.75 -0.31
C LEU A 17 -28.09 8.42 0.42
N ALA A 18 -27.45 7.29 0.12
CA ALA A 18 -26.17 6.93 0.74
C ALA A 18 -25.05 7.89 0.34
N LEU A 19 -25.00 8.33 -0.92
CA LEU A 19 -24.04 9.34 -1.37
C LEU A 19 -24.27 10.69 -0.67
N ARG A 20 -25.53 11.12 -0.55
CA ARG A 20 -25.87 12.37 0.13
C ARG A 20 -25.61 12.31 1.63
N ALA A 21 -25.93 11.17 2.26
CA ALA A 21 -25.63 10.93 3.67
C ALA A 21 -24.13 11.06 3.94
N GLN A 22 -23.29 10.43 3.10
CA GLN A 22 -21.85 10.51 3.25
C GLN A 22 -21.29 11.93 3.06
N GLN A 23 -21.87 12.74 2.16
CA GLN A 23 -21.45 14.14 1.99
C GLN A 23 -21.72 14.99 3.25
N LEU A 24 -22.82 14.72 3.95
CA LEU A 24 -23.24 15.46 5.14
C LEU A 24 -22.58 14.94 6.42
N LEU A 25 -22.13 13.68 6.43
CA LEU A 25 -21.62 13.02 7.64
C LEU A 25 -20.41 13.73 8.28
N PRO A 26 -19.42 14.26 7.54
CA PRO A 26 -18.30 14.99 8.14
C PRO A 26 -18.67 16.39 8.68
N ASP A 27 -19.82 16.94 8.28
CA ASP A 27 -20.28 18.25 8.75
C ASP A 27 -21.01 18.09 10.08
N SER A 28 -20.42 18.64 11.14
CA SER A 28 -20.95 18.51 12.50
C SER A 28 -22.38 19.03 12.63
N ALA A 29 -22.76 20.05 11.84
CA ALA A 29 -24.11 20.62 11.84
C ALA A 29 -25.17 19.69 11.22
N HIS A 30 -24.75 18.68 10.46
CA HIS A 30 -25.65 17.80 9.68
C HIS A 30 -25.48 16.30 9.98
N THR A 31 -24.70 15.96 11.01
CA THR A 31 -24.41 14.57 11.39
C THR A 31 -25.68 13.74 11.63
N ASP A 32 -26.66 14.26 12.38
CA ASP A 32 -27.91 13.54 12.66
C ASP A 32 -28.72 13.26 11.39
N ALA A 33 -28.82 14.27 10.51
CA ALA A 33 -29.49 14.12 9.23
C ALA A 33 -28.78 13.07 8.34
N ALA A 34 -27.44 13.06 8.34
CA ALA A 34 -26.66 12.05 7.63
C ALA A 34 -26.95 10.63 8.13
N VAL A 35 -27.05 10.43 9.44
CA VAL A 35 -27.39 9.12 10.03
C VAL A 35 -28.79 8.67 9.59
N TRP A 36 -29.80 9.53 9.65
CA TRP A 36 -31.14 9.19 9.19
C TRP A 36 -31.20 8.88 7.68
N LEU A 37 -30.46 9.62 6.86
CA LEU A 37 -30.34 9.34 5.42
C LEU A 37 -29.67 7.99 5.17
N PHE A 38 -28.63 7.63 5.93
CA PHE A 38 -28.02 6.30 5.82
C PHE A 38 -28.99 5.19 6.23
N LEU A 39 -29.74 5.35 7.31
CA LEU A 39 -30.76 4.39 7.73
C LEU A 39 -31.82 4.20 6.64
N ALA A 40 -32.33 5.29 6.06
CA ALA A 40 -33.27 5.25 4.94
C ALA A 40 -32.66 4.55 3.71
N ALA A 41 -31.41 4.88 3.36
CA ALA A 41 -30.69 4.24 2.26
C ALA A 41 -30.53 2.72 2.48
N ILE A 42 -30.16 2.30 3.69
CA ILE A 42 -30.01 0.89 4.06
C ILE A 42 -31.33 0.13 3.92
N LEU A 43 -32.42 0.69 4.48
CA LEU A 43 -33.74 0.06 4.42
C LEU A 43 -34.23 -0.07 2.98
N LEU A 44 -34.09 0.98 2.16
CA LEU A 44 -34.44 0.96 0.75
C LEU A 44 -33.57 0.00 -0.07
N PHE A 45 -32.27 -0.06 0.23
CA PHE A 45 -31.34 -0.96 -0.47
C PHE A 45 -31.69 -2.42 -0.15
N LEU A 46 -31.82 -2.78 1.13
CA LEU A 46 -32.18 -4.14 1.55
C LEU A 46 -33.58 -4.53 1.08
N GLY A 47 -34.56 -3.64 1.17
CA GLY A 47 -35.90 -3.85 0.64
C GLY A 47 -35.88 -4.06 -0.87
N GLY A 48 -35.16 -3.20 -1.60
CA GLY A 48 -34.95 -3.31 -3.05
C GLY A 48 -34.28 -4.62 -3.46
N ILE A 49 -33.32 -5.12 -2.69
CA ILE A 49 -32.68 -6.42 -2.92
C ILE A 49 -33.60 -7.60 -2.57
N HIS A 50 -34.30 -7.53 -1.43
CA HIS A 50 -35.09 -8.63 -0.87
C HIS A 50 -36.37 -8.87 -1.67
N PHE A 51 -37.08 -7.80 -2.04
CA PHE A 51 -38.33 -7.86 -2.79
C PHE A 51 -38.14 -7.87 -4.31
N TRP A 52 -36.90 -7.88 -4.81
CA TRP A 52 -36.66 -7.98 -6.25
C TRP A 52 -37.11 -9.36 -6.75
N PRO A 53 -38.05 -9.45 -7.72
CA PRO A 53 -38.54 -10.72 -8.23
C PRO A 53 -37.36 -11.56 -8.73
N ASP A 54 -37.13 -12.73 -8.14
CA ASP A 54 -35.98 -13.57 -8.48
C ASP A 54 -36.01 -13.90 -9.96
N ALA A 55 -35.18 -13.20 -10.73
CA ALA A 55 -35.02 -13.42 -12.16
C ALA A 55 -34.14 -14.66 -12.36
N GLY A 56 -34.62 -15.84 -11.96
CA GLY A 56 -34.13 -17.15 -12.38
C GLY A 56 -32.61 -17.41 -12.39
N SER A 57 -31.78 -16.61 -11.70
CA SER A 57 -30.33 -16.77 -11.77
C SER A 57 -29.87 -17.61 -10.59
N GLN A 58 -29.72 -18.91 -10.87
CA GLN A 58 -29.01 -19.92 -10.07
C GLN A 58 -27.52 -19.57 -9.78
N SER A 59 -27.08 -18.33 -9.91
CA SER A 59 -25.67 -17.96 -9.81
C SER A 59 -25.33 -17.38 -8.44
N GLY A 60 -24.86 -18.21 -7.52
CA GLY A 60 -23.86 -17.74 -6.56
C GLY A 60 -24.09 -18.07 -5.08
N GLU A 61 -24.76 -19.16 -4.71
CA GLU A 61 -24.59 -19.71 -3.35
C GLU A 61 -23.25 -20.47 -3.22
N ASP A 62 -22.80 -21.07 -4.31
CA ASP A 62 -21.53 -21.79 -4.39
C ASP A 62 -20.43 -20.93 -5.03
N TRP A 63 -19.18 -21.19 -4.66
CA TRP A 63 -18.02 -20.70 -5.41
C TRP A 63 -18.17 -21.12 -6.88
N PRO A 64 -17.76 -20.28 -7.84
CA PRO A 64 -17.88 -20.65 -9.25
C PRO A 64 -17.21 -22.01 -9.49
N THR A 65 -18.03 -23.02 -9.82
CA THR A 65 -17.62 -24.39 -10.15
C THR A 65 -16.93 -24.38 -11.51
N ILE A 66 -15.63 -24.06 -11.50
CA ILE A 66 -14.79 -24.31 -12.66
C ILE A 66 -14.20 -25.70 -12.45
N ALA A 67 -14.61 -26.66 -13.30
CA ALA A 67 -13.98 -27.97 -13.34
C ALA A 67 -12.45 -27.78 -13.36
N PRO A 68 -11.68 -28.44 -12.48
CA PRO A 68 -10.23 -28.39 -12.59
C PRO A 68 -9.90 -28.88 -14.01
N PRO A 69 -9.09 -28.15 -14.79
CA PRO A 69 -8.66 -28.65 -16.07
C PRO A 69 -7.96 -29.97 -15.78
N ALA A 70 -8.46 -31.05 -16.41
CA ALA A 70 -7.78 -32.33 -16.42
C ALA A 70 -6.47 -32.13 -17.18
N GLN A 71 -5.43 -31.71 -16.47
CA GLN A 71 -4.08 -31.63 -17.01
C GLN A 71 -3.29 -32.76 -16.38
N THR A 72 -2.72 -33.59 -17.23
CA THR A 72 -1.64 -34.50 -16.88
C THR A 72 -0.46 -33.62 -16.45
N VAL A 73 -0.29 -33.47 -15.15
CA VAL A 73 0.82 -32.72 -14.57
C VAL A 73 1.95 -33.69 -14.29
N TYR A 74 3.16 -33.36 -14.74
CA TYR A 74 4.37 -34.06 -14.32
C TYR A 74 5.07 -33.22 -13.25
N THR A 75 5.43 -33.85 -12.14
CA THR A 75 6.52 -33.36 -11.29
C THR A 75 7.83 -33.74 -11.97
N MET A 76 8.77 -32.81 -12.20
CA MET A 76 10.03 -33.07 -12.91
C MET A 76 10.82 -34.25 -12.32
N ALA A 77 10.69 -34.49 -11.01
CA ALA A 77 11.19 -35.71 -10.40
C ALA A 77 10.07 -36.76 -10.38
N GLY A 78 9.94 -37.48 -11.50
CA GLY A 78 9.01 -38.62 -11.63
C GLY A 78 9.36 -39.81 -10.73
N HIS A 79 10.52 -39.79 -10.07
CA HIS A 79 10.99 -40.80 -9.14
C HIS A 79 11.24 -40.20 -7.74
N PRO A 80 10.75 -40.82 -6.64
CA PRO A 80 10.84 -40.25 -5.28
C PRO A 80 12.26 -39.92 -4.79
N TRP A 81 13.27 -40.64 -5.30
CA TRP A 81 14.66 -40.43 -4.89
C TRP A 81 15.25 -39.12 -5.43
N TRP A 82 14.89 -38.71 -6.65
CA TRP A 82 15.30 -37.41 -7.20
C TRP A 82 14.67 -36.26 -6.43
N GLN A 83 13.41 -36.40 -6.00
CA GLN A 83 12.77 -35.40 -5.14
C GLN A 83 13.56 -35.23 -3.83
N LEU A 84 13.94 -36.35 -3.20
CA LEU A 84 14.75 -36.32 -1.98
C LEU A 84 16.10 -35.62 -2.21
N VAL A 85 16.82 -35.97 -3.28
CA VAL A 85 18.11 -35.34 -3.62
C VAL A 85 17.97 -33.84 -3.80
N LEU A 86 16.95 -33.38 -4.53
CA LEU A 86 16.73 -31.95 -4.78
C LEU A 86 16.34 -31.19 -3.51
N VAL A 87 15.54 -31.80 -2.62
CA VAL A 87 15.20 -31.21 -1.30
C VAL A 87 16.43 -31.11 -0.41
N LEU A 88 17.26 -32.16 -0.36
CA LEU A 88 18.50 -32.14 0.41
C LEU A 88 19.48 -31.08 -0.13
N ALA A 89 19.63 -30.98 -1.45
CA ALA A 89 20.45 -29.96 -2.08
C ALA A 89 19.89 -28.55 -1.80
N SER A 90 18.58 -28.33 -1.93
CA SER A 90 17.93 -27.07 -1.59
C SER A 90 18.17 -26.69 -0.11
N SER A 91 18.06 -27.65 0.81
CA SER A 91 18.28 -27.44 2.24
C SER A 91 19.74 -27.12 2.55
N ALA A 92 20.69 -27.81 1.91
CA ALA A 92 22.12 -27.53 2.04
C ALA A 92 22.48 -26.12 1.55
N LEU A 93 21.93 -25.71 0.40
CA LEU A 93 22.10 -24.35 -0.12
C LEU A 93 21.46 -23.29 0.79
N ALA A 94 20.29 -23.57 1.37
CA ALA A 94 19.67 -22.67 2.35
C ALA A 94 20.54 -22.51 3.61
N ALA A 95 21.06 -23.61 4.15
CA ALA A 95 21.95 -23.57 5.31
C ALA A 95 23.25 -22.79 5.01
N PHE A 96 23.83 -23.00 3.82
CA PHE A 96 24.98 -22.24 3.35
C PHE A 96 24.67 -20.75 3.21
N ALA A 97 23.53 -20.40 2.58
CA ALA A 97 23.08 -19.02 2.45
C ALA A 97 22.88 -18.35 3.82
N TYR A 98 22.21 -19.03 4.75
CA TYR A 98 21.99 -18.55 6.11
C TYR A 98 23.30 -18.18 6.82
N ARG A 99 24.33 -19.03 6.70
CA ARG A 99 25.68 -18.76 7.25
C ARG A 99 26.33 -17.55 6.57
N HIS A 100 26.16 -17.41 5.27
CA HIS A 100 26.75 -16.35 4.44
C HIS A 100 26.03 -15.00 4.50
N PHE A 101 24.87 -14.95 5.16
CA PHE A 101 24.13 -13.73 5.51
C PHE A 101 24.44 -13.23 6.92
N ALA A 102 25.42 -13.83 7.60
CA ALA A 102 25.93 -13.29 8.86
C ALA A 102 26.42 -11.84 8.68
N PHE A 103 26.39 -11.08 9.78
CA PHE A 103 26.83 -9.68 9.82
C PHE A 103 26.02 -8.77 8.90
N ASP A 104 24.71 -9.06 8.74
CA ASP A 104 23.77 -8.19 8.05
C ASP A 104 24.21 -7.81 6.63
N THR A 105 24.73 -8.75 5.84
CA THR A 105 25.25 -8.42 4.51
C THR A 105 24.82 -9.45 3.46
N PHE A 106 24.27 -8.97 2.34
CA PHE A 106 24.07 -9.76 1.13
C PHE A 106 25.41 -10.04 0.43
N THR A 107 26.02 -11.16 0.77
CA THR A 107 27.21 -11.67 0.06
C THR A 107 26.83 -12.31 -1.27
N ARG A 108 27.71 -12.25 -2.28
CA ARG A 108 27.45 -12.84 -3.60
C ARG A 108 27.17 -14.34 -3.49
N SER A 109 27.98 -15.06 -2.74
CA SER A 109 27.83 -16.50 -2.49
C SER A 109 26.56 -16.82 -1.70
N GLY A 110 26.21 -16.02 -0.69
CA GLY A 110 24.96 -16.17 0.05
C GLY A 110 23.72 -15.98 -0.83
N VAL A 111 23.71 -14.93 -1.67
CA VAL A 111 22.60 -14.67 -2.60
C VAL A 111 22.47 -15.79 -3.65
N LEU A 112 23.58 -16.24 -4.26
CA LEU A 112 23.53 -17.33 -5.23
C LEU A 112 23.00 -18.63 -4.62
N ALA A 113 23.46 -18.98 -3.42
CA ALA A 113 22.97 -20.16 -2.71
C ALA A 113 21.50 -20.00 -2.29
N TRP A 114 21.09 -18.82 -1.85
CA TRP A 114 19.70 -18.53 -1.48
C TRP A 114 18.75 -18.67 -2.68
N VAL A 115 19.08 -18.03 -3.79
CA VAL A 115 18.30 -18.12 -5.04
C VAL A 115 18.31 -19.55 -5.59
N GLY A 116 19.46 -20.22 -5.56
CA GLY A 116 19.60 -21.62 -5.96
C GLY A 116 18.75 -22.56 -5.10
N SER A 117 18.73 -22.36 -3.78
CA SER A 117 17.90 -23.11 -2.85
C SER A 117 16.42 -22.98 -3.18
N LEU A 118 15.94 -21.75 -3.37
CA LEU A 118 14.55 -21.47 -3.73
C LEU A 118 14.20 -22.06 -5.10
N ALA A 119 15.09 -21.93 -6.10
CA ALA A 119 14.89 -22.49 -7.42
C ALA A 119 14.77 -24.03 -7.38
N LEU A 120 15.68 -24.72 -6.68
CA LEU A 120 15.61 -26.17 -6.51
C LEU A 120 14.34 -26.61 -5.77
N PHE A 121 13.94 -25.87 -4.74
CA PHE A 121 12.70 -26.13 -4.01
C PHE A 121 11.49 -26.03 -4.92
N LEU A 122 11.38 -24.92 -5.66
CA LEU A 122 10.29 -24.71 -6.61
C LEU A 122 10.32 -25.74 -7.75
N LEU A 123 11.48 -26.08 -8.30
CA LEU A 123 11.60 -27.13 -9.34
C LEU A 123 11.16 -28.51 -8.84
N THR A 124 11.38 -28.80 -7.55
CA THR A 124 10.97 -30.08 -6.95
C THR A 124 9.45 -30.18 -6.84
N PHE A 125 8.81 -29.11 -6.36
CA PHE A 125 7.42 -29.15 -5.96
C PHE A 125 6.45 -28.55 -6.99
N ALA A 126 6.90 -27.65 -7.86
CA ALA A 126 6.04 -27.02 -8.85
C ALA A 126 5.49 -28.04 -9.85
N GLU A 127 4.20 -27.90 -10.10
CA GLU A 127 3.42 -28.68 -11.04
C GLU A 127 3.53 -28.01 -12.42
N LEU A 128 4.53 -28.39 -13.22
CA LEU A 128 4.72 -27.85 -14.57
C LEU A 128 3.85 -28.64 -15.57
N PRO A 129 3.05 -27.99 -16.43
CA PRO A 129 2.28 -28.74 -17.43
C PRO A 129 3.23 -29.29 -18.50
N ALA A 130 3.14 -30.60 -18.79
CA ALA A 130 4.05 -31.34 -19.68
C ALA A 130 4.26 -30.68 -21.04
N ALA A 131 3.20 -30.10 -21.59
CA ALA A 131 3.15 -29.58 -22.95
C ALA A 131 3.02 -28.04 -23.02
N TRP A 132 3.08 -27.31 -21.90
CA TRP A 132 2.75 -25.87 -21.92
C TRP A 132 3.65 -25.06 -22.84
N LEU A 133 4.95 -25.31 -22.80
CA LEU A 133 5.91 -24.63 -23.67
C LEU A 133 5.75 -25.07 -25.13
N GLN A 134 5.52 -26.36 -25.37
CA GLN A 134 5.35 -26.94 -26.71
C GLN A 134 4.05 -26.45 -27.38
N GLU A 135 2.92 -26.44 -26.66
CA GLU A 135 1.65 -25.90 -27.15
C GLU A 135 1.73 -24.40 -27.42
N ARG A 136 2.40 -23.63 -26.55
CA ARG A 136 2.50 -22.18 -26.70
C ARG A 136 3.45 -21.79 -27.84
N LEU A 137 4.56 -22.50 -27.99
CA LEU A 137 5.47 -22.35 -29.14
C LEU A 137 4.80 -22.81 -30.45
N ALA A 138 4.02 -23.89 -30.43
CA ALA A 138 3.25 -24.34 -31.59
C ALA A 138 2.23 -23.29 -32.04
N ARG A 139 1.46 -22.70 -31.11
CA ARG A 139 0.51 -21.61 -31.41
C ARG A 139 1.18 -20.36 -31.96
N LEU A 140 2.32 -19.96 -31.38
CA LEU A 140 3.11 -18.83 -31.89
C LEU A 140 3.68 -19.10 -33.29
N ARG A 141 4.15 -20.32 -33.56
CA ARG A 141 4.63 -20.76 -34.89
C ARG A 141 3.51 -20.82 -35.94
N GLN A 142 2.29 -21.10 -35.52
CA GLN A 142 1.10 -21.09 -36.38
C GLN A 142 0.54 -19.68 -36.64
N GLY A 143 1.20 -18.62 -36.16
CA GLY A 143 0.74 -17.24 -36.35
C GLY A 143 -0.53 -16.90 -35.58
N GLU A 144 -0.98 -17.77 -34.68
CA GLU A 144 -2.12 -17.51 -33.80
C GLU A 144 -1.69 -16.55 -32.69
N TRP A 145 -1.72 -15.25 -32.96
CA TRP A 145 -1.58 -14.24 -31.91
C TRP A 145 -2.79 -14.36 -30.96
N PRO A 146 -2.63 -14.75 -29.69
CA PRO A 146 -3.75 -15.06 -28.79
C PRO A 146 -4.46 -13.80 -28.26
N ILE A 147 -4.07 -12.61 -28.70
CA ILE A 147 -4.60 -11.34 -28.22
C ILE A 147 -5.77 -10.91 -29.10
N ARG A 148 -6.90 -11.61 -28.98
CA ARG A 148 -8.19 -11.05 -29.41
C ARG A 148 -8.58 -9.95 -28.42
N LEU A 149 -8.73 -8.72 -28.92
CA LEU A 149 -9.09 -7.56 -28.09
C LEU A 149 -10.59 -7.60 -27.76
N HIS A 150 -10.95 -8.41 -26.77
CA HIS A 150 -12.31 -8.40 -26.23
C HIS A 150 -12.54 -7.12 -25.41
N TRP A 151 -13.78 -6.61 -25.41
CA TRP A 151 -14.15 -5.38 -24.69
C TRP A 151 -13.71 -5.36 -23.21
N HIS A 152 -13.73 -6.51 -22.51
CA HIS A 152 -13.29 -6.61 -21.13
C HIS A 152 -11.79 -6.31 -20.96
N ARG A 153 -10.96 -6.73 -21.93
CA ARG A 153 -9.51 -6.46 -21.92
C ARG A 153 -9.25 -4.98 -22.21
N LEU A 154 -10.02 -4.39 -23.12
CA LEU A 154 -10.00 -2.95 -23.39
C LEU A 154 -10.42 -2.15 -22.14
N ALA A 155 -11.50 -2.54 -21.46
CA ALA A 155 -11.93 -1.91 -20.21
C ALA A 155 -10.84 -1.99 -19.12
N LEU A 156 -10.20 -3.15 -18.95
CA LEU A 156 -9.07 -3.29 -18.02
C LEU A 156 -7.89 -2.39 -18.40
N LEU A 157 -7.57 -2.30 -19.68
CA LEU A 157 -6.51 -1.42 -20.17
C LEU A 157 -6.83 0.05 -19.86
N LEU A 158 -8.05 0.50 -20.16
CA LEU A 158 -8.49 1.87 -19.87
C LEU A 158 -8.44 2.18 -18.37
N ILE A 159 -8.93 1.28 -17.52
CA ILE A 159 -8.85 1.44 -16.06
C ILE A 159 -7.40 1.48 -15.59
N PHE A 160 -6.53 0.64 -16.16
CA PHE A 160 -5.10 0.65 -15.84
C PHE A 160 -4.42 1.96 -16.27
N LEU A 161 -4.78 2.52 -17.43
CA LEU A 161 -4.29 3.83 -17.87
C LEU A 161 -4.74 4.95 -16.94
N VAL A 162 -6.00 4.92 -16.46
CA VAL A 162 -6.48 5.86 -15.43
C VAL A 162 -5.67 5.69 -14.13
N ALA A 163 -5.42 4.45 -13.71
CA ALA A 163 -4.59 4.19 -12.54
C ALA A 163 -3.19 4.78 -12.70
N VAL A 164 -2.53 4.54 -13.84
CA VAL A 164 -1.22 5.11 -14.16
C VAL A 164 -1.28 6.64 -14.12
N TYR A 165 -2.25 7.26 -14.78
CA TYR A 165 -2.44 8.71 -14.79
C TYR A 165 -2.45 9.30 -13.36
N PHE A 166 -3.29 8.77 -12.47
CA PHE A 166 -3.36 9.22 -11.08
C PHE A 166 -2.03 9.03 -10.31
N ARG A 167 -1.17 8.09 -10.71
CA ARG A 167 0.13 7.86 -10.04
C ARG A 167 1.27 8.69 -10.64
N VAL A 168 1.22 9.06 -11.92
CA VAL A 168 2.34 9.76 -12.60
C VAL A 168 2.08 11.24 -12.88
N HIS A 169 0.82 11.67 -12.95
CA HIS A 169 0.47 13.07 -13.19
C HIS A 169 1.07 13.96 -12.09
N ARG A 170 1.86 14.99 -12.46
CA ARG A 170 2.54 15.90 -11.52
C ARG A 170 3.37 15.18 -10.44
N LEU A 171 4.02 14.05 -10.76
CA LEU A 171 4.72 13.22 -9.76
C LEU A 171 5.88 13.95 -9.07
N ALA A 172 6.63 14.76 -9.82
CA ALA A 172 7.70 15.57 -9.23
C ALA A 172 7.14 16.63 -8.27
N GLN A 173 5.99 17.22 -8.59
CA GLN A 173 5.43 18.38 -7.90
C GLN A 173 4.53 18.05 -6.70
N VAL A 174 3.90 16.87 -6.65
CA VAL A 174 2.93 16.52 -5.60
C VAL A 174 3.20 15.13 -5.01
N PRO A 175 3.56 15.03 -3.71
CA PRO A 175 3.87 16.13 -2.77
C PRO A 175 5.14 16.91 -3.18
N SER A 176 5.27 18.20 -2.83
CA SER A 176 6.37 19.04 -3.33
C SER A 176 7.71 18.85 -2.62
N GLU A 177 7.68 18.73 -1.28
CA GLU A 177 8.89 18.73 -0.46
C GLU A 177 9.27 17.35 0.11
N LEU A 178 10.57 17.21 0.40
CA LEU A 178 11.14 16.13 1.17
C LEU A 178 10.89 16.33 2.66
N GLY A 179 10.32 15.30 3.31
CA GLY A 179 10.33 15.20 4.76
C GLY A 179 11.57 14.47 5.29
N SER A 180 11.77 14.54 6.60
CA SER A 180 12.87 13.86 7.29
C SER A 180 12.90 12.35 7.03
N ASP A 181 11.72 11.71 6.96
CA ASP A 181 11.59 10.28 6.65
C ASP A 181 12.10 9.93 5.24
N GLN A 182 11.94 10.81 4.26
CA GLN A 182 12.46 10.64 2.90
C GLN A 182 13.97 10.88 2.85
N ALA A 183 14.47 11.91 3.54
CA ALA A 183 15.90 12.19 3.63
C ALA A 183 16.67 11.00 4.25
N GLU A 184 16.17 10.45 5.37
CA GLU A 184 16.68 9.24 6.00
C GLU A 184 16.72 8.02 5.06
N LYS A 185 15.83 7.96 4.07
CA LYS A 185 15.82 6.87 3.10
C LYS A 185 16.82 7.07 1.98
N LEU A 186 17.01 8.31 1.55
CA LEU A 186 17.98 8.62 0.51
C LEU A 186 19.41 8.40 1.00
N LEU A 187 19.68 8.60 2.30
CA LEU A 187 20.95 8.19 2.91
C LEU A 187 21.16 6.66 2.84
N ASP A 188 20.16 5.85 3.16
CA ASP A 188 20.24 4.39 3.00
C ASP A 188 20.39 3.97 1.53
N VAL A 189 19.79 4.70 0.59
CA VAL A 189 19.97 4.48 -0.85
C VAL A 189 21.41 4.81 -1.26
N GLN A 190 21.95 5.91 -0.74
CA GLN A 190 23.33 6.31 -0.98
C GLN A 190 24.32 5.26 -0.45
N ASP A 191 24.08 4.71 0.74
CA ASP A 191 24.84 3.60 1.32
C ASP A 191 24.92 2.41 0.34
N VAL A 192 23.79 2.04 -0.29
CA VAL A 192 23.73 0.97 -1.29
C VAL A 192 24.51 1.34 -2.56
N LEU A 193 24.39 2.57 -3.04
CA LEU A 193 25.12 3.07 -4.22
C LEU A 193 26.64 3.10 -3.98
N ASN A 194 27.06 3.38 -2.75
CA ASN A 194 28.45 3.34 -2.30
C ASN A 194 28.98 1.91 -2.07
N GLY A 195 28.15 0.89 -2.31
CA GLY A 195 28.55 -0.51 -2.33
C GLY A 195 28.23 -1.29 -1.06
N LEU A 196 27.61 -0.67 -0.05
CA LEU A 196 27.08 -1.40 1.10
C LEU A 196 25.93 -2.29 0.65
N ARG A 197 25.78 -3.44 1.32
CA ARG A 197 24.77 -4.44 0.96
C ARG A 197 24.01 -4.98 2.17
N PRO A 198 23.42 -4.11 3.00
CA PRO A 198 22.73 -4.57 4.21
C PRO A 198 21.47 -5.39 3.88
N ILE A 199 21.14 -6.33 4.77
CA ILE A 199 19.91 -7.13 4.70
C ILE A 199 18.76 -6.39 5.40
N PHE A 200 19.09 -5.63 6.44
CA PHE A 200 18.20 -4.76 7.18
C PHE A 200 18.87 -3.41 7.45
N PHE A 201 18.11 -2.32 7.37
CA PHE A 201 18.67 -0.97 7.51
C PHE A 201 18.33 -0.44 8.91
N PRO A 202 19.30 -0.32 9.83
CA PRO A 202 19.03 0.06 11.23
C PRO A 202 18.65 1.53 11.39
N ARG A 203 19.09 2.40 10.46
CA ARG A 203 18.77 3.83 10.42
C ARG A 203 17.26 4.06 10.52
N ASN A 204 16.87 5.09 11.30
CA ASN A 204 15.47 5.41 11.58
C ASN A 204 14.68 4.17 12.05
N THR A 205 15.06 3.63 13.20
CA THR A 205 14.33 2.58 13.95
C THR A 205 14.18 1.23 13.24
N GLY A 206 14.97 0.93 12.21
CA GLY A 206 14.98 -0.38 11.55
C GLY A 206 13.96 -0.56 10.43
N ARG A 207 14.44 -0.93 9.22
CA ARG A 207 13.64 -0.99 7.99
C ARG A 207 14.10 -2.13 7.07
N GLU A 208 13.15 -2.82 6.46
CA GLU A 208 13.43 -3.90 5.50
C GLU A 208 13.95 -3.37 4.15
N ALA A 209 14.81 -4.16 3.51
CA ALA A 209 15.72 -3.73 2.45
C ALA A 209 15.09 -3.34 1.11
N PHE A 210 13.93 -3.88 0.75
CA PHE A 210 13.48 -3.91 -0.65
C PHE A 210 13.44 -2.54 -1.34
N GLN A 211 12.90 -1.50 -0.68
CA GLN A 211 12.77 -0.18 -1.30
C GLN A 211 14.12 0.45 -1.65
N PHE A 212 15.13 0.26 -0.80
CA PHE A 212 16.43 0.90 -0.96
C PHE A 212 17.17 0.33 -2.17
N TYR A 213 17.21 -0.99 -2.31
CA TYR A 213 17.77 -1.65 -3.50
C TYR A 213 17.01 -1.31 -4.77
N LEU A 214 15.67 -1.26 -4.71
CA LEU A 214 14.87 -0.85 -5.87
C LEU A 214 15.21 0.59 -6.31
N THR A 215 15.31 1.52 -5.37
CA THR A 215 15.61 2.92 -5.67
C THR A 215 17.05 3.08 -6.17
N ALA A 216 18.02 2.41 -5.54
CA ALA A 216 19.41 2.40 -6.00
C ALA A 216 19.55 1.79 -7.40
N LEU A 217 18.78 0.74 -7.71
CA LEU A 217 18.72 0.16 -9.05
C LEU A 217 18.20 1.17 -10.07
N LEU A 218 17.13 1.89 -9.76
CA LEU A 218 16.57 2.91 -10.64
C LEU A 218 17.58 4.04 -10.90
N ILE A 219 18.22 4.56 -9.86
CA ILE A 219 19.24 5.62 -9.99
C ILE A 219 20.43 5.12 -10.83
N ARG A 220 20.87 3.89 -10.63
CA ARG A 220 22.03 3.34 -11.36
C ARG A 220 21.80 3.14 -12.86
N TYR A 221 20.56 2.85 -13.27
CA TYR A 221 20.24 2.43 -14.65
C TYR A 221 19.33 3.42 -15.39
N THR A 222 19.02 4.57 -14.80
CA THR A 222 18.22 5.63 -15.43
C THR A 222 18.84 7.00 -15.14
N PRO A 223 18.39 8.09 -15.79
CA PRO A 223 18.86 9.45 -15.49
C PRO A 223 18.38 10.03 -14.14
N LEU A 224 17.78 9.21 -13.27
CA LEU A 224 17.30 9.66 -11.97
C LEU A 224 18.48 9.89 -11.02
N GLU A 225 18.48 11.01 -10.33
CA GLU A 225 19.44 11.33 -9.27
C GLU A 225 18.93 10.88 -7.89
N ILE A 226 19.79 10.94 -6.87
CA ILE A 226 19.41 10.71 -5.47
C ILE A 226 18.46 11.85 -5.04
N SER A 227 17.16 11.63 -5.22
CA SER A 227 16.14 12.68 -5.14
C SER A 227 14.80 12.12 -4.65
N HIS A 228 13.88 13.01 -4.24
CA HIS A 228 12.50 12.61 -3.92
C HIS A 228 11.83 11.88 -5.08
N LEU A 229 12.07 12.37 -6.30
CA LEU A 229 11.49 11.79 -7.51
C LEU A 229 11.90 10.33 -7.69
N ALA A 230 13.16 9.98 -7.43
CA ALA A 230 13.62 8.59 -7.53
C ALA A 230 12.85 7.66 -6.58
N LEU A 231 12.63 8.08 -5.33
CA LEU A 231 11.79 7.33 -4.38
C LEU A 231 10.36 7.17 -4.90
N LYS A 232 9.76 8.26 -5.40
CA LYS A 232 8.38 8.28 -5.90
C LYS A 232 8.19 7.34 -7.10
N VAL A 233 9.12 7.35 -8.06
CA VAL A 233 9.08 6.47 -9.23
C VAL A 233 9.09 5.01 -8.77
N GLY A 234 9.98 4.63 -7.86
CA GLY A 234 10.04 3.28 -7.31
C GLY A 234 8.75 2.86 -6.61
N THR A 235 8.16 3.73 -5.78
CA THR A 235 6.92 3.42 -5.06
C THR A 235 5.71 3.35 -5.99
N VAL A 236 5.64 4.22 -7.01
CA VAL A 236 4.60 4.17 -8.04
C VAL A 236 4.65 2.85 -8.80
N MET A 237 5.83 2.42 -9.26
CA MET A 237 6.00 1.15 -9.99
C MET A 237 5.47 -0.04 -9.18
N ILE A 238 5.83 -0.12 -7.90
CA ILE A 238 5.38 -1.20 -7.01
C ILE A 238 3.87 -1.11 -6.75
N SER A 239 3.33 0.08 -6.59
CA SER A 239 1.89 0.27 -6.35
C SER A 239 1.01 -0.29 -7.47
N LEU A 240 1.50 -0.31 -8.71
CA LEU A 240 0.77 -0.82 -9.87
C LEU A 240 0.58 -2.34 -9.82
N LEU A 241 1.39 -3.07 -9.05
CA LEU A 241 1.24 -4.52 -8.84
C LEU A 241 -0.06 -4.87 -8.14
N ALA A 242 -0.62 -3.99 -7.31
CA ALA A 242 -1.87 -4.23 -6.60
C ALA A 242 -3.07 -4.41 -7.55
N PHE A 243 -3.05 -3.78 -8.73
CA PHE A 243 -4.18 -3.74 -9.68
C PHE A 243 -4.55 -5.10 -10.26
N PRO A 244 -3.63 -5.82 -10.96
CA PRO A 244 -3.98 -7.11 -11.55
C PRO A 244 -4.44 -8.10 -10.47
N PHE A 245 -3.82 -8.11 -9.30
CA PHE A 245 -4.17 -9.05 -8.24
C PHE A 245 -5.44 -8.69 -7.49
N THR A 246 -5.76 -7.41 -7.34
CA THR A 246 -7.07 -6.98 -6.79
C THR A 246 -8.21 -7.35 -7.75
N TYR A 247 -8.01 -7.17 -9.07
CA TYR A 247 -8.94 -7.65 -10.08
C TYR A 247 -9.14 -9.16 -9.98
N LEU A 248 -8.04 -9.91 -9.92
CA LEU A 248 -8.06 -11.37 -9.87
C LEU A 248 -8.70 -11.90 -8.58
N LEU A 249 -8.40 -11.32 -7.42
CA LEU A 249 -9.00 -11.65 -6.13
C LEU A 249 -10.52 -11.42 -6.15
N SER A 250 -10.95 -10.25 -6.64
CA SER A 250 -12.36 -9.89 -6.78
C SER A 250 -13.10 -10.85 -7.71
N LYS A 251 -12.47 -11.19 -8.85
CA LYS A 251 -12.99 -12.14 -9.82
C LYS A 251 -13.10 -13.55 -9.27
N GLU A 252 -12.15 -13.95 -8.44
CA GLU A 252 -12.11 -15.29 -7.84
C GLU A 252 -13.21 -15.48 -6.80
N LEU A 253 -13.47 -14.45 -5.98
CA LEU A 253 -14.53 -14.46 -4.96
C LEU A 253 -15.94 -14.26 -5.55
N PHE A 254 -16.05 -13.50 -6.65
CA PHE A 254 -17.31 -13.19 -7.31
C PHE A 254 -17.22 -13.50 -8.80
N ASP A 255 -17.05 -12.47 -9.65
CA ASP A 255 -17.00 -12.61 -11.09
C ASP A 255 -16.16 -11.49 -11.75
N ARG A 256 -16.04 -11.56 -13.08
CA ARG A 256 -15.26 -10.58 -13.87
C ARG A 256 -15.76 -9.14 -13.71
N ARG A 257 -17.06 -8.93 -13.51
CA ARG A 257 -17.67 -7.60 -13.38
C ARG A 257 -17.31 -7.01 -12.04
N MET A 258 -17.41 -7.80 -10.97
CA MET A 258 -16.93 -7.40 -9.65
C MET A 258 -15.46 -6.97 -9.72
N GLY A 259 -14.63 -7.76 -10.41
CA GLY A 259 -13.23 -7.40 -10.66
C GLY A 259 -13.06 -6.03 -11.29
N LEU A 260 -13.80 -5.73 -12.36
CA LEU A 260 -13.75 -4.42 -13.03
C LEU A 260 -14.18 -3.29 -12.10
N LEU A 261 -15.32 -3.43 -11.40
CA LEU A 261 -15.84 -2.41 -10.50
C LEU A 261 -14.84 -2.10 -9.37
N THR A 262 -14.26 -3.13 -8.74
CA THR A 262 -13.26 -2.96 -7.69
C THR A 262 -12.04 -2.17 -8.18
N VAL A 263 -11.45 -2.56 -9.32
CA VAL A 263 -10.23 -1.89 -9.80
C VAL A 263 -10.49 -0.50 -10.38
N THR A 264 -11.71 -0.21 -10.85
CA THR A 264 -12.12 1.16 -11.17
C THR A 264 -12.05 2.03 -9.92
N LEU A 265 -12.66 1.62 -8.79
CA LEU A 265 -12.58 2.38 -7.55
C LEU A 265 -11.13 2.51 -7.04
N LEU A 266 -10.35 1.43 -7.09
CA LEU A 266 -8.92 1.44 -6.73
C LEU A 266 -8.10 2.43 -7.58
N SER A 267 -8.41 2.55 -8.87
CA SER A 267 -7.67 3.40 -9.80
C SER A 267 -7.75 4.89 -9.45
N ILE A 268 -8.86 5.32 -8.85
CA ILE A 268 -9.08 6.72 -8.48
C ILE A 268 -8.95 6.99 -6.98
N SER A 269 -8.93 5.95 -6.13
CA SER A 269 -8.89 6.10 -4.67
C SER A 269 -7.73 6.97 -4.18
N HIS A 270 -8.04 8.12 -3.57
CA HIS A 270 -7.05 9.05 -3.03
C HIS A 270 -6.22 8.39 -1.92
N TRP A 271 -6.80 7.48 -1.13
CA TRP A 271 -6.06 6.71 -0.12
C TRP A 271 -4.93 5.89 -0.76
N HIS A 272 -5.21 5.16 -1.85
CA HIS A 272 -4.14 4.45 -2.57
C HIS A 272 -3.19 5.40 -3.29
N VAL A 273 -3.69 6.48 -3.89
CA VAL A 273 -2.87 7.48 -4.61
C VAL A 273 -1.84 8.10 -3.67
N ALA A 274 -2.28 8.57 -2.48
CA ALA A 274 -1.42 9.23 -1.50
C ALA A 274 -0.27 8.33 -1.05
N ILE A 275 -0.57 7.10 -0.62
CA ILE A 275 0.47 6.17 -0.19
C ILE A 275 1.41 5.75 -1.33
N SER A 276 0.96 5.79 -2.59
CA SER A 276 1.77 5.39 -3.74
C SER A 276 2.81 6.45 -4.14
N ARG A 277 2.54 7.72 -3.81
CA ARG A 277 3.25 8.89 -4.35
C ARG A 277 4.12 9.63 -3.34
N VAL A 278 4.06 9.27 -2.06
CA VAL A 278 4.84 9.94 -1.01
C VAL A 278 6.34 9.58 -1.01
N GLY A 279 6.73 8.50 -1.71
CA GLY A 279 8.12 8.01 -1.75
C GLY A 279 8.51 7.13 -0.56
N LEU A 280 7.54 6.59 0.18
CA LEU A 280 7.75 5.72 1.36
C LEU A 280 7.24 4.29 1.11
N ARG A 281 7.53 3.36 2.02
CA ARG A 281 7.27 1.91 1.87
C ARG A 281 5.80 1.50 1.89
N PHE A 282 4.90 2.45 2.01
CA PHE A 282 3.48 2.22 2.23
C PHE A 282 2.77 1.41 1.13
N PRO A 283 3.03 1.60 -0.19
CA PRO A 283 2.29 0.88 -1.24
C PRO A 283 2.76 -0.56 -1.40
N PHE A 284 3.86 -0.96 -0.75
CA PHE A 284 4.32 -2.34 -0.80
C PHE A 284 3.34 -3.31 -0.13
N THR A 285 2.71 -2.92 0.99
CA THR A 285 1.73 -3.78 1.68
C THR A 285 0.57 -4.18 0.76
N PRO A 286 -0.20 -3.26 0.13
CA PRO A 286 -1.25 -3.68 -0.79
C PRO A 286 -0.70 -4.41 -2.04
N ALA A 287 0.48 -4.03 -2.54
CA ALA A 287 1.12 -4.66 -3.70
C ALA A 287 1.44 -6.15 -3.49
N PHE A 288 1.79 -6.55 -2.26
CA PHE A 288 2.13 -7.94 -1.92
C PHE A 288 1.02 -8.68 -1.17
N ALA A 289 0.16 -7.99 -0.41
CA ALA A 289 -1.01 -8.61 0.22
C ALA A 289 -2.03 -9.08 -0.83
N ALA A 290 -2.31 -8.27 -1.87
CA ALA A 290 -3.27 -8.62 -2.92
C ALA A 290 -2.93 -9.94 -3.65
N PRO A 291 -1.70 -10.16 -4.19
CA PRO A 291 -1.34 -11.44 -4.80
C PRO A 291 -1.35 -12.59 -3.80
N THR A 292 -0.85 -12.39 -2.57
CA THR A 292 -0.85 -13.41 -1.52
C THR A 292 -2.28 -13.91 -1.25
N LEU A 293 -3.22 -12.98 -1.05
CA LEU A 293 -4.63 -13.30 -0.81
C LEU A 293 -5.30 -13.90 -2.05
N TYR A 294 -4.99 -13.42 -3.26
CA TYR A 294 -5.51 -13.99 -4.49
C TYR A 294 -5.14 -15.47 -4.63
N PHE A 295 -3.86 -15.80 -4.49
CA PHE A 295 -3.39 -17.18 -4.62
C PHE A 295 -3.92 -18.06 -3.49
N LEU A 296 -4.02 -17.56 -2.26
CA LEU A 296 -4.64 -18.29 -1.14
C LEU A 296 -6.11 -18.62 -1.44
N VAL A 297 -6.90 -17.63 -1.86
CA VAL A 297 -8.33 -17.80 -2.18
C VAL A 297 -8.50 -18.79 -3.34
N ARG A 298 -7.64 -18.71 -4.37
CA ARG A 298 -7.63 -19.66 -5.48
C ARG A 298 -7.22 -21.08 -5.05
N ALA A 299 -6.28 -21.18 -4.11
CA ALA A 299 -5.86 -22.43 -3.49
C ALA A 299 -6.98 -23.04 -2.63
N PHE A 300 -7.77 -22.23 -1.92
CA PHE A 300 -8.96 -22.72 -1.19
C PHE A 300 -9.98 -23.34 -2.13
N ARG A 301 -10.19 -22.77 -3.32
CA ARG A 301 -11.10 -23.33 -4.32
C ARG A 301 -10.54 -24.58 -4.99
N THR A 302 -9.29 -24.53 -5.45
CA THR A 302 -8.76 -25.52 -6.41
C THR A 302 -7.76 -26.51 -5.79
N ASN A 303 -7.21 -26.19 -4.64
CA ASN A 303 -6.11 -26.89 -3.97
C ASN A 303 -4.91 -27.22 -4.88
N ARG A 304 -4.65 -26.40 -5.91
CA ARG A 304 -3.49 -26.58 -6.78
C ARG A 304 -2.22 -26.22 -6.04
N ARG A 305 -1.20 -27.06 -6.13
CA ARG A 305 0.07 -26.86 -5.42
C ARG A 305 0.75 -25.55 -5.83
N ASN A 306 0.73 -25.21 -7.12
CA ASN A 306 1.34 -23.97 -7.60
C ASN A 306 0.69 -22.71 -7.02
N ASP A 307 -0.59 -22.75 -6.64
CA ASP A 307 -1.24 -21.61 -6.01
C ASP A 307 -0.74 -21.42 -4.58
N TRP A 308 -0.52 -22.52 -3.87
CA TRP A 308 0.11 -22.50 -2.55
C TRP A 308 1.57 -22.02 -2.61
N LEU A 309 2.36 -22.52 -3.57
CA LEU A 309 3.74 -22.06 -3.77
C LEU A 309 3.79 -20.57 -4.12
N ALA A 310 2.92 -20.09 -5.02
CA ALA A 310 2.83 -18.67 -5.36
C ALA A 310 2.39 -17.82 -4.16
N CYS A 311 1.43 -18.29 -3.37
CA CYS A 311 1.02 -17.66 -2.11
C CYS A 311 2.22 -17.49 -1.16
N GLY A 312 2.99 -18.56 -0.95
CA GLY A 312 4.20 -18.52 -0.13
C GLY A 312 5.28 -17.59 -0.67
N LEU A 313 5.48 -17.57 -1.99
CA LEU A 313 6.45 -16.68 -2.64
C LEU A 313 6.10 -15.20 -2.42
N PHE A 314 4.86 -14.79 -2.72
CA PHE A 314 4.44 -13.39 -2.54
C PHE A 314 4.41 -12.98 -1.06
N LEU A 315 4.04 -13.88 -0.16
CA LEU A 315 4.13 -13.65 1.28
C LEU A 315 5.57 -13.38 1.71
N GLY A 316 6.48 -14.28 1.34
CA GLY A 316 7.89 -14.19 1.69
C GLY A 316 8.55 -12.93 1.15
N VAL A 317 8.28 -12.56 -0.11
CA VAL A 317 8.77 -11.30 -0.68
C VAL A 317 8.17 -10.10 0.06
N GLY A 318 6.87 -10.13 0.33
CA GLY A 318 6.20 -9.05 1.05
C GLY A 318 6.76 -8.80 2.46
N LEU A 319 7.25 -9.83 3.16
CA LEU A 319 7.91 -9.67 4.46
C LEU A 319 9.23 -8.87 4.39
N HIS A 320 9.85 -8.73 3.23
CA HIS A 320 11.04 -7.89 3.01
C HIS A 320 10.72 -6.42 2.70
N THR A 321 9.45 -6.02 2.77
CA THR A 321 9.03 -4.71 2.23
C THR A 321 8.65 -3.70 3.31
N TYR A 322 7.55 -3.94 4.03
CA TYR A 322 7.00 -3.02 5.02
C TYR A 322 6.38 -3.78 6.18
N ILE A 323 6.58 -3.26 7.40
CA ILE A 323 6.25 -3.92 8.67
C ILE A 323 4.79 -4.40 8.79
N PRO A 324 3.76 -3.69 8.29
CA PRO A 324 2.39 -4.22 8.29
C PRO A 324 2.23 -5.58 7.62
N MET A 325 3.13 -5.98 6.69
CA MET A 325 3.13 -7.33 6.12
C MET A 325 3.35 -8.44 7.16
N ARG A 326 3.93 -8.13 8.33
CA ARG A 326 4.09 -9.09 9.44
C ARG A 326 2.74 -9.60 9.99
N MET A 327 1.62 -8.91 9.74
CA MET A 327 0.28 -9.39 10.11
C MET A 327 -0.30 -10.39 9.10
N VAL A 328 0.21 -10.44 7.86
CA VAL A 328 -0.33 -11.28 6.79
C VAL A 328 -0.13 -12.78 7.06
N PRO A 329 1.02 -13.27 7.60
CA PRO A 329 1.14 -14.68 7.99
C PRO A 329 0.05 -15.12 8.98
N LEU A 330 -0.27 -14.29 9.98
CA LEU A 330 -1.32 -14.58 10.95
C LEU A 330 -2.70 -14.57 10.29
N LEU A 331 -2.98 -13.60 9.42
CA LEU A 331 -4.21 -13.59 8.61
C LEU A 331 -4.37 -14.87 7.79
N LEU A 332 -3.31 -15.34 7.12
CA LEU A 332 -3.33 -16.57 6.33
C LEU A 332 -3.65 -17.79 7.19
N LEU A 333 -3.02 -17.91 8.35
CA LEU A 333 -3.32 -18.98 9.30
C LEU A 333 -4.79 -18.96 9.71
N LEU A 334 -5.33 -17.80 10.10
CA LEU A 334 -6.73 -17.66 10.50
C LEU A 334 -7.69 -17.97 9.33
N LEU A 335 -7.37 -17.57 8.11
CA LEU A 335 -8.17 -17.89 6.92
C LEU A 335 -8.16 -19.40 6.60
N VAL A 336 -7.01 -20.07 6.76
CA VAL A 336 -6.87 -21.53 6.60
C VAL A 336 -7.69 -22.26 7.65
N LEU A 337 -7.61 -21.85 8.91
CA LEU A 337 -8.40 -22.42 10.00
C LEU A 337 -9.91 -22.17 9.79
N LEU A 338 -10.28 -20.97 9.35
CA LEU A 338 -11.66 -20.64 9.00
C LEU A 338 -12.16 -21.53 7.84
N LYS A 339 -11.35 -21.75 6.81
CA LYS A 339 -11.69 -22.68 5.71
C LYS A 339 -11.89 -24.11 6.23
N ALA A 340 -10.98 -24.62 7.05
CA ALA A 340 -11.11 -25.95 7.65
C ALA A 340 -12.37 -26.09 8.50
N ALA A 341 -12.69 -25.09 9.33
CA ALA A 341 -13.90 -25.08 10.15
C ALA A 341 -15.19 -25.05 9.31
N LEU A 342 -15.21 -24.23 8.25
CA LEU A 342 -16.36 -24.13 7.33
C LEU A 342 -16.57 -25.41 6.52
N ASP A 343 -15.50 -26.08 6.10
CA ASP A 343 -15.55 -27.36 5.41
C ASP A 343 -16.00 -28.50 6.32
N GLY A 344 -15.48 -28.55 7.56
CA GLY A 344 -15.91 -29.52 8.56
C GLY A 344 -17.40 -29.40 8.89
N ARG A 345 -17.92 -28.17 8.97
CA ARG A 345 -19.37 -27.91 9.14
C ARG A 345 -20.19 -28.37 7.93
N LEU A 346 -19.66 -28.31 6.69
CA LEU A 346 -20.35 -28.82 5.49
C LEU A 346 -20.43 -30.33 5.48
N ALA A 347 -19.32 -31.01 5.78
CA ALA A 347 -19.27 -32.48 5.81
C ALA A 347 -20.30 -33.05 6.80
N ARG A 348 -20.44 -32.43 7.98
CA ARG A 348 -21.45 -32.82 8.98
C ARG A 348 -22.89 -32.66 8.48
N ARG A 349 -23.14 -31.78 7.50
CA ARG A 349 -24.47 -31.52 6.93
C ARG A 349 -24.78 -32.32 5.65
N ARG A 350 -23.95 -33.33 5.30
CA ARG A 350 -24.12 -34.20 4.11
C ARG A 350 -24.32 -33.45 2.77
N ARG A 351 -23.77 -32.24 2.64
CA ARG A 351 -23.74 -31.51 1.35
C ARG A 351 -22.56 -31.99 0.49
N PRO A 352 -22.67 -31.96 -0.86
CA PRO A 352 -21.64 -32.51 -1.73
C PRO A 352 -20.25 -31.87 -1.51
N PRO A 353 -19.16 -32.66 -1.60
CA PRO A 353 -17.80 -32.29 -1.21
C PRO A 353 -17.02 -31.47 -2.27
N THR A 354 -17.71 -30.89 -3.26
CA THR A 354 -17.07 -30.20 -4.39
C THR A 354 -16.27 -28.95 -3.95
N GLU A 355 -16.56 -28.40 -2.76
CA GLU A 355 -15.86 -27.23 -2.20
C GLU A 355 -14.99 -27.53 -0.96
N SER A 356 -15.04 -28.76 -0.43
CA SER A 356 -14.43 -29.10 0.87
C SER A 356 -12.97 -29.54 0.74
N THR A 357 -12.16 -28.73 0.07
CA THR A 357 -10.74 -28.99 -0.19
C THR A 357 -9.92 -29.19 1.10
N ALA A 358 -10.25 -28.50 2.19
CA ALA A 358 -9.48 -28.53 3.44
C ALA A 358 -9.60 -29.84 4.21
N LEU A 359 -10.56 -30.71 3.85
CA LEU A 359 -10.68 -32.06 4.41
C LEU A 359 -9.68 -33.05 3.80
N ARG A 360 -9.02 -32.67 2.69
CA ARG A 360 -8.05 -33.52 2.01
C ARG A 360 -6.67 -33.33 2.64
N TRP A 361 -5.95 -34.42 2.87
CA TRP A 361 -4.57 -34.36 3.35
C TRP A 361 -3.65 -33.48 2.47
N ALA A 362 -3.83 -33.56 1.14
CA ALA A 362 -3.09 -32.75 0.18
C ALA A 362 -3.22 -31.23 0.40
N PHE A 363 -4.32 -30.75 1.00
CA PHE A 363 -4.49 -29.33 1.32
C PHE A 363 -3.50 -28.88 2.38
N TRP A 364 -3.34 -29.66 3.44
CA TRP A 364 -2.38 -29.37 4.51
C TRP A 364 -0.94 -29.53 4.05
N GLN A 365 -0.65 -30.55 3.24
CA GLN A 365 0.67 -30.68 2.60
C GLN A 365 1.02 -29.44 1.77
N ASN A 366 0.11 -28.99 0.90
CA ASN A 366 0.36 -27.81 0.09
C ASN A 366 0.43 -26.52 0.95
N GLY A 367 -0.34 -26.43 2.04
CA GLY A 367 -0.22 -25.36 3.02
C GLY A 367 1.16 -25.30 3.68
N VAL A 368 1.73 -26.46 4.05
CA VAL A 368 3.11 -26.55 4.55
C VAL A 368 4.12 -26.12 3.48
N LEU A 369 3.92 -26.51 2.22
CA LEU A 369 4.78 -26.06 1.11
C LEU A 369 4.72 -24.53 0.90
N ALA A 370 3.56 -23.90 1.09
CA ALA A 370 3.45 -22.44 1.08
C ALA A 370 4.27 -21.81 2.21
N GLY A 371 4.17 -22.36 3.43
CA GLY A 371 4.96 -21.93 4.58
C GLY A 371 6.46 -22.08 4.35
N ALA A 372 6.89 -23.23 3.82
CA ALA A 372 8.29 -23.49 3.48
C ALA A 372 8.80 -22.55 2.38
N THR A 373 8.02 -22.30 1.33
CA THR A 373 8.36 -21.33 0.28
C THR A 373 8.54 -19.93 0.87
N SER A 374 7.60 -19.48 1.69
CA SER A 374 7.68 -18.18 2.36
C SER A 374 8.90 -18.09 3.27
N PHE A 375 9.22 -19.15 4.01
CA PHE A 375 10.37 -19.19 4.90
C PHE A 375 11.69 -19.14 4.12
N LEU A 376 11.82 -19.89 3.04
CA LEU A 376 13.01 -19.83 2.17
C LEU A 376 13.22 -18.42 1.60
N VAL A 377 12.16 -17.73 1.20
CA VAL A 377 12.27 -16.33 0.75
C VAL A 377 12.62 -15.39 1.92
N PHE A 378 12.02 -15.59 3.10
CA PHE A 378 12.28 -14.80 4.30
C PHE A 378 13.67 -15.07 4.91
N LEU A 379 14.39 -16.11 4.48
CA LEU A 379 15.63 -16.61 5.07
C LEU A 379 16.71 -15.54 5.35
N PRO A 380 17.02 -14.58 4.46
CA PRO A 380 18.02 -13.54 4.77
C PRO A 380 17.60 -12.69 5.96
N LEU A 381 16.32 -12.29 5.99
CA LEU A 381 15.78 -11.45 7.06
C LEU A 381 15.59 -12.24 8.35
N PHE A 382 15.29 -13.54 8.25
CA PHE A 382 15.34 -14.46 9.38
C PHE A 382 16.74 -14.54 10.00
N ARG A 383 17.80 -14.61 9.17
CA ARG A 383 19.18 -14.57 9.65
C ARG A 383 19.47 -13.28 10.41
N TYR A 384 19.10 -12.13 9.85
CA TYR A 384 19.24 -10.85 10.55
C TYR A 384 18.48 -10.81 11.87
N MET A 385 17.23 -11.30 11.90
CA MET A 385 16.41 -11.37 13.10
C MET A 385 17.05 -12.21 14.21
N MET A 386 17.76 -13.28 13.85
CA MET A 386 18.51 -14.10 14.82
C MET A 386 19.77 -13.39 15.34
N ASP A 387 20.46 -12.64 14.48
CA ASP A 387 21.70 -11.93 14.84
C ASP A 387 21.43 -10.65 15.64
N GLN A 388 20.37 -9.92 15.30
CA GLN A 388 20.01 -8.61 15.87
C GLN A 388 18.52 -8.54 16.25
N PRO A 389 18.04 -9.39 17.19
CA PRO A 389 16.63 -9.47 17.53
C PRO A 389 16.07 -8.17 18.10
N SER A 390 16.85 -7.46 18.93
CA SER A 390 16.45 -6.17 19.51
C SER A 390 16.14 -5.15 18.42
N MET A 391 17.05 -4.97 17.45
CA MET A 391 16.88 -4.00 16.38
C MET A 391 15.77 -4.38 15.39
N PHE A 392 15.61 -5.67 15.08
CA PHE A 392 14.55 -6.15 14.20
C PHE A 392 13.14 -5.95 14.78
N TRP A 393 12.99 -6.10 16.09
CA TRP A 393 11.72 -5.96 16.80
C TRP A 393 11.48 -4.57 17.38
N TYR A 394 12.52 -3.73 17.49
CA TYR A 394 12.49 -2.40 18.10
C TYR A 394 11.27 -1.57 17.69
N ARG A 395 10.97 -1.52 16.39
CA ARG A 395 9.86 -0.72 15.86
C ARG A 395 8.47 -1.27 16.20
N VAL A 396 8.36 -2.58 16.42
CA VAL A 396 7.12 -3.22 16.87
C VAL A 396 6.96 -3.01 18.36
N THR A 397 8.01 -3.26 19.16
CA THR A 397 7.99 -3.11 20.61
C THR A 397 7.71 -1.66 21.02
N THR A 398 8.42 -0.69 20.45
CA THR A 398 8.20 0.74 20.75
C THR A 398 6.77 1.22 20.47
N ARG A 399 6.07 0.60 19.52
CA ARG A 399 4.69 0.92 19.18
C ARG A 399 3.64 0.15 20.00
N SER A 400 4.01 -1.00 20.57
CA SER A 400 3.10 -1.84 21.35
C SER A 400 3.30 -1.76 22.87
N SER A 401 4.52 -1.47 23.35
CA SER A 401 4.91 -1.62 24.76
C SER A 401 5.60 -0.40 25.37
N ASP A 402 6.40 0.38 24.63
CA ASP A 402 7.33 1.31 25.30
C ASP A 402 6.72 2.63 25.79
N ALA A 403 5.43 2.91 25.50
CA ALA A 403 4.70 3.94 26.24
C ALA A 403 4.13 3.43 27.58
N LEU A 404 4.11 2.11 27.81
CA LEU A 404 3.37 1.44 28.89
C LEU A 404 4.24 1.10 30.10
N GLY A 405 5.30 1.87 30.37
CA GLY A 405 6.21 1.63 31.49
C GLY A 405 5.53 1.51 32.87
N GLN A 406 4.26 1.90 33.02
CA GLN A 406 3.46 1.74 34.25
C GLN A 406 1.93 1.62 34.03
N GLU A 407 1.44 1.21 32.85
CA GLU A 407 -0.02 1.15 32.60
C GLU A 407 -0.64 -0.22 32.92
N SER A 408 -1.84 -0.21 33.50
CA SER A 408 -2.66 -1.39 33.80
C SER A 408 -3.14 -2.09 32.53
N VAL A 409 -3.30 -3.43 32.56
CA VAL A 409 -3.89 -4.21 31.44
C VAL A 409 -5.23 -3.64 30.97
N TRP A 410 -6.02 -3.06 31.89
CA TRP A 410 -7.29 -2.43 31.56
C TRP A 410 -7.15 -1.15 30.72
N GLN A 411 -6.11 -0.36 30.94
CA GLN A 411 -5.80 0.83 30.13
C GLN A 411 -5.39 0.41 28.72
N THR A 412 -4.53 -0.60 28.59
CA THR A 412 -4.13 -1.19 27.30
C THR A 412 -5.35 -1.68 26.50
N LEU A 413 -6.29 -2.37 27.15
CA LEU A 413 -7.52 -2.83 26.50
C LEU A 413 -8.46 -1.67 26.12
N ALA A 414 -8.53 -0.62 26.94
CA ALA A 414 -9.30 0.57 26.64
C ALA A 414 -8.73 1.29 25.39
N VAL A 415 -7.40 1.46 25.30
CA VAL A 415 -6.72 2.02 24.13
C VAL A 415 -6.94 1.14 22.90
N PHE A 416 -6.85 -0.18 23.04
CA PHE A 416 -7.15 -1.11 21.95
C PHE A 416 -8.57 -0.89 21.40
N TRP A 417 -9.60 -0.87 22.25
CA TRP A 417 -10.98 -0.66 21.80
C TRP A 417 -11.20 0.74 21.22
N GLN A 418 -10.56 1.75 21.78
CA GLN A 418 -10.56 3.09 21.22
C GLN A 418 -9.93 3.11 19.83
N ASN A 419 -8.83 2.40 19.61
CA ASN A 419 -8.20 2.29 18.31
C ASN A 419 -9.06 1.49 17.31
N VAL A 420 -9.80 0.46 17.74
CA VAL A 420 -10.76 -0.22 16.85
C VAL A 420 -11.89 0.73 16.45
N LYS A 421 -12.42 1.52 17.40
CA LYS A 421 -13.42 2.57 17.10
C LYS A 421 -12.85 3.56 16.07
N ASN A 422 -11.64 4.05 16.30
CA ASN A 422 -10.95 4.97 15.38
C ASN A 422 -10.76 4.34 13.98
N ALA A 423 -10.33 3.08 13.91
CA ALA A 423 -10.19 2.34 12.66
C ALA A 423 -11.53 2.13 11.93
N ALA A 424 -12.63 1.90 12.65
CA ALA A 424 -13.96 1.80 12.06
C ALA A 424 -14.45 3.16 11.50
N LEU A 425 -14.20 4.24 12.23
CA LEU A 425 -14.57 5.60 11.84
C LEU A 425 -13.72 6.15 10.67
N MET A 426 -12.52 5.61 10.45
CA MET A 426 -11.60 6.10 9.43
C MET A 426 -12.17 6.08 8.01
N PHE A 427 -13.03 5.10 7.72
CA PHE A 427 -13.60 4.90 6.38
C PHE A 427 -14.54 6.03 5.98
N ASN A 428 -15.33 6.55 6.92
CA ASN A 428 -16.48 7.41 6.59
C ASN A 428 -16.52 8.72 7.36
N TYR A 429 -15.83 8.86 8.49
CA TYR A 429 -16.03 10.00 9.38
C TYR A 429 -14.74 10.75 9.73
N ARG A 430 -13.76 10.06 10.32
CA ARG A 430 -12.55 10.71 10.85
C ARG A 430 -11.32 9.84 10.64
N GLY A 431 -10.42 10.28 9.76
CA GLY A 431 -9.19 9.56 9.42
C GLY A 431 -7.97 9.99 10.23
N ASP A 432 -6.80 9.74 9.65
CA ASP A 432 -5.47 9.97 10.23
C ASP A 432 -5.16 11.45 10.40
N VAL A 433 -4.42 11.79 11.46
CA VAL A 433 -4.01 13.16 11.80
C VAL A 433 -2.70 13.57 11.11
N VAL A 434 -1.90 12.61 10.65
CA VAL A 434 -0.57 12.86 10.12
C VAL A 434 -0.67 13.52 8.74
N PHE A 435 -0.42 14.83 8.71
CA PHE A 435 -0.52 15.70 7.53
C PHE A 435 0.31 15.23 6.33
N ALA A 436 1.43 14.55 6.58
CA ALA A 436 2.30 14.04 5.52
C ALA A 436 1.66 12.87 4.75
N ASN A 437 0.73 12.15 5.37
CA ASN A 437 0.12 10.95 4.82
C ASN A 437 -1.26 11.22 4.19
N THR A 438 -1.98 12.22 4.69
CA THR A 438 -3.35 12.57 4.31
C THR A 438 -3.67 14.01 4.71
N ILE A 439 -4.77 14.56 4.19
CA ILE A 439 -5.39 15.73 4.81
C ILE A 439 -5.85 15.33 6.23
N PRO A 440 -5.38 16.01 7.30
CA PRO A 440 -5.69 15.63 8.67
C PRO A 440 -7.18 15.48 8.92
N PHE A 441 -7.54 14.37 9.59
CA PHE A 441 -8.90 13.98 9.97
C PHE A 441 -9.89 13.71 8.82
N SER A 442 -9.50 13.92 7.56
CA SER A 442 -10.34 13.52 6.41
C SER A 442 -10.60 12.02 6.44
N PRO A 443 -11.84 11.56 6.14
CA PRO A 443 -12.10 10.14 5.89
C PRO A 443 -11.19 9.60 4.77
N VAL A 444 -10.85 8.30 4.85
CA VAL A 444 -10.00 7.64 3.84
C VAL A 444 -10.75 7.23 2.57
N LEU A 445 -12.09 7.25 2.62
CA LEU A 445 -12.93 7.07 1.44
C LEU A 445 -13.57 8.41 1.11
N ASP A 446 -13.57 8.75 -0.17
CA ASP A 446 -14.30 9.93 -0.66
C ASP A 446 -15.80 9.75 -0.45
N TRP A 447 -16.58 10.83 -0.58
CA TRP A 447 -18.00 10.76 -0.27
C TRP A 447 -18.80 9.80 -1.16
N VAL A 448 -18.31 9.49 -2.37
CA VAL A 448 -18.93 8.48 -3.22
C VAL A 448 -18.59 7.09 -2.74
N THR A 449 -17.30 6.79 -2.64
CA THR A 449 -16.82 5.45 -2.23
C THR A 449 -17.27 5.11 -0.81
N GLY A 450 -17.31 6.09 0.10
CA GLY A 450 -17.76 5.94 1.47
C GLY A 450 -19.25 5.58 1.58
N GLY A 451 -20.12 6.25 0.82
CA GLY A 451 -21.54 5.91 0.78
C GLY A 451 -21.78 4.48 0.26
N LEU A 452 -21.05 4.10 -0.79
CA LEU A 452 -21.07 2.74 -1.33
C LEU A 452 -20.50 1.70 -0.35
N PHE A 453 -19.46 2.05 0.42
CA PHE A 453 -18.86 1.17 1.41
C PHE A 453 -19.84 0.78 2.52
N VAL A 454 -20.63 1.74 3.04
CA VAL A 454 -21.66 1.47 4.05
C VAL A 454 -22.71 0.50 3.51
N LEU A 455 -23.27 0.78 2.32
CA LEU A 455 -24.23 -0.12 1.68
C LEU A 455 -23.62 -1.50 1.38
N GLY A 456 -22.35 -1.53 0.97
CA GLY A 456 -21.60 -2.76 0.71
C GLY A 456 -21.39 -3.61 1.96
N LEU A 457 -21.04 -2.99 3.09
CA LEU A 457 -20.88 -3.68 4.37
C LEU A 457 -22.21 -4.27 4.83
N VAL A 458 -23.29 -3.50 4.74
CA VAL A 458 -24.64 -3.98 5.09
C VAL A 458 -25.09 -5.10 4.16
N TYR A 459 -24.85 -4.98 2.86
CA TYR A 459 -25.15 -6.03 1.89
C TYR A 459 -24.37 -7.31 2.18
N LEU A 460 -23.10 -7.18 2.56
CA LEU A 460 -22.23 -8.29 2.92
C LEU A 460 -22.73 -9.03 4.17
N LEU A 461 -23.17 -8.30 5.21
CA LEU A 461 -23.81 -8.86 6.39
C LEU A 461 -25.16 -9.50 6.08
N TRP A 462 -25.99 -8.86 5.24
CA TRP A 462 -27.25 -9.43 4.79
C TRP A 462 -27.04 -10.75 4.05
N ARG A 463 -26.03 -10.85 3.16
CA ARG A 463 -25.69 -12.11 2.49
C ARG A 463 -25.24 -13.20 3.47
N LEU A 464 -24.49 -12.82 4.51
CA LEU A 464 -24.05 -13.76 5.54
C LEU A 464 -25.24 -14.34 6.30
N VAL A 465 -26.20 -13.51 6.70
CA VAL A 465 -27.34 -13.93 7.53
C VAL A 465 -28.47 -14.54 6.69
N ALA A 466 -28.94 -13.81 5.67
CA ALA A 466 -30.11 -14.19 4.88
C ALA A 466 -29.81 -15.25 3.82
N ARG A 467 -28.62 -15.20 3.20
CA ARG A 467 -28.21 -16.17 2.15
C ARG A 467 -27.24 -17.25 2.65
N ARG A 468 -26.78 -17.16 3.91
CA ARG A 468 -25.79 -18.08 4.50
C ARG A 468 -24.50 -18.21 3.66
N ASP A 469 -24.19 -17.16 2.91
CA ASP A 469 -22.95 -17.05 2.13
C ASP A 469 -21.76 -16.86 3.08
N ARG A 470 -20.65 -17.54 2.79
CA ARG A 470 -19.47 -17.58 3.65
C ARG A 470 -18.38 -16.62 3.22
N ARG A 471 -18.40 -16.18 1.96
CA ARG A 471 -17.46 -15.16 1.45
C ARG A 471 -17.41 -13.89 2.31
N PRO A 472 -18.54 -13.40 2.85
CA PRO A 472 -18.55 -12.34 3.85
C PRO A 472 -17.57 -12.54 5.01
N LEU A 473 -17.45 -13.76 5.55
CA LEU A 473 -16.56 -14.05 6.68
C LEU A 473 -15.09 -13.86 6.30
N TYR A 474 -14.70 -14.31 5.11
CA TYR A 474 -13.33 -14.12 4.60
C TYR A 474 -13.03 -12.63 4.43
N LEU A 475 -13.94 -11.86 3.82
CA LEU A 475 -13.75 -10.43 3.58
C LEU A 475 -13.69 -9.61 4.88
N LEU A 476 -14.56 -9.91 5.84
CA LEU A 476 -14.55 -9.23 7.15
C LEU A 476 -13.27 -9.54 7.93
N LEU A 477 -12.84 -10.80 7.93
CA LEU A 477 -11.59 -11.20 8.59
C LEU A 477 -10.37 -10.57 7.90
N MET A 478 -10.33 -10.55 6.57
CA MET A 478 -9.28 -9.86 5.81
C MET A 478 -9.25 -8.37 6.14
N LEU A 479 -10.41 -7.69 6.10
CA LEU A 479 -10.51 -6.27 6.41
C LEU A 479 -9.98 -5.99 7.82
N PHE A 480 -10.48 -6.72 8.83
CA PHE A 480 -10.11 -6.54 10.22
C PHE A 480 -8.62 -6.76 10.48
N MET A 481 -8.06 -7.88 9.98
CA MET A 481 -6.64 -8.18 10.17
C MET A 481 -5.71 -7.21 9.46
N LEU A 482 -6.14 -6.63 8.32
CA LEU A 482 -5.33 -5.69 7.55
C LEU A 482 -5.39 -4.26 8.10
N VAL A 483 -6.36 -3.94 8.96
CA VAL A 483 -6.37 -2.68 9.75
C VAL A 483 -5.70 -2.84 11.13
N LEU A 484 -5.50 -4.07 11.58
CA LEU A 484 -4.90 -4.41 12.87
C LEU A 484 -3.53 -3.76 13.14
N PRO A 485 -2.62 -3.56 12.16
CA PRO A 485 -1.36 -2.84 12.41
C PRO A 485 -1.53 -1.42 12.97
N SER A 486 -2.63 -0.72 12.65
CA SER A 486 -2.95 0.56 13.28
C SER A 486 -3.57 0.36 14.66
N ILE A 487 -4.47 -0.61 14.79
CA ILE A 487 -5.17 -0.89 16.06
C ILE A 487 -4.19 -1.23 17.19
N LEU A 488 -3.15 -2.01 16.87
CA LEU A 488 -2.13 -2.47 17.81
C LEU A 488 -1.05 -1.41 18.14
N SER A 489 -1.11 -0.21 17.56
CA SER A 489 -0.17 0.87 17.88
C SER A 489 -0.61 1.61 19.15
N ILE A 490 -0.53 0.91 20.28
CA ILE A 490 -1.03 1.35 21.58
C ILE A 490 -0.22 2.54 22.12
N ALA A 491 1.08 2.61 21.83
CA ALA A 491 1.97 3.64 22.35
C ALA A 491 1.76 5.05 21.78
N PHE A 492 1.07 5.16 20.64
CA PHE A 492 0.80 6.43 19.95
C PHE A 492 -0.68 6.51 19.57
N PRO A 493 -1.61 6.56 20.56
CA PRO A 493 -3.04 6.49 20.30
C PRO A 493 -3.55 7.68 19.47
N ASN A 494 -2.89 8.83 19.60
CA ASN A 494 -3.21 10.05 18.85
C ASN A 494 -2.89 9.93 17.34
N GLU A 495 -2.02 9.00 16.95
CA GLU A 495 -1.72 8.70 15.54
C GLU A 495 -2.64 7.63 14.94
N ASN A 496 -3.66 7.16 15.68
CA ASN A 496 -4.62 6.17 15.20
C ASN A 496 -5.99 6.79 14.93
N PRO A 497 -6.61 6.52 13.77
CA PRO A 497 -6.22 5.51 12.80
C PRO A 497 -5.07 6.00 11.92
N SER A 498 -4.24 5.08 11.42
CA SER A 498 -3.13 5.42 10.52
C SER A 498 -3.41 4.92 9.10
N VAL A 499 -3.51 5.82 8.13
CA VAL A 499 -3.82 5.46 6.73
C VAL A 499 -2.71 4.62 6.08
N VAL A 500 -1.47 4.78 6.54
CA VAL A 500 -0.31 4.07 5.99
C VAL A 500 -0.16 2.66 6.57
N ARG A 501 -0.47 2.49 7.87
CA ARG A 501 -0.43 1.18 8.54
C ARG A 501 -1.58 0.28 8.09
N THR A 502 -2.70 0.87 7.68
CA THR A 502 -3.89 0.17 7.19
C THR A 502 -3.89 -0.05 5.67
N GLY A 503 -2.86 0.38 4.93
CA GLY A 503 -2.84 0.33 3.45
C GLY A 503 -3.03 -1.08 2.85
N GLY A 504 -2.73 -2.14 3.59
CA GLY A 504 -3.02 -3.52 3.18
C GLY A 504 -4.52 -3.80 3.00
N ALA A 505 -5.40 -3.06 3.69
CA ALA A 505 -6.84 -3.23 3.64
C ALA A 505 -7.50 -2.61 2.38
N ILE A 506 -6.77 -1.78 1.63
CA ILE A 506 -7.30 -1.05 0.47
C ILE A 506 -8.02 -1.98 -0.53
N PRO A 507 -7.42 -3.09 -1.01
CA PRO A 507 -8.10 -3.98 -1.97
C PRO A 507 -9.45 -4.46 -1.45
N ILE A 508 -9.51 -4.83 -0.16
CA ILE A 508 -10.72 -5.38 0.47
C ILE A 508 -11.78 -4.28 0.68
N ALA A 509 -11.36 -3.08 1.08
CA ALA A 509 -12.29 -1.95 1.22
C ALA A 509 -12.92 -1.56 -0.13
N MET A 510 -12.13 -1.53 -1.21
CA MET A 510 -12.64 -1.27 -2.57
C MET A 510 -13.58 -2.38 -3.04
N MET A 511 -13.30 -3.64 -2.67
CA MET A 511 -14.23 -4.75 -2.95
C MET A 511 -15.56 -4.56 -2.23
N ILE A 512 -15.54 -4.19 -0.96
CA ILE A 512 -16.78 -3.95 -0.19
C ILE A 512 -17.57 -2.80 -0.81
N ALA A 513 -16.91 -1.69 -1.16
CA ALA A 513 -17.55 -0.54 -1.82
C ALA A 513 -18.10 -0.88 -3.22
N ALA A 514 -17.53 -1.84 -3.95
CA ALA A 514 -18.02 -2.25 -5.26
C ALA A 514 -19.28 -3.15 -5.20
N LEU A 515 -19.58 -3.77 -4.05
CA LEU A 515 -20.70 -4.72 -3.89
C LEU A 515 -22.09 -4.15 -4.24
N PRO A 516 -22.52 -2.96 -3.78
CA PRO A 516 -23.84 -2.44 -4.13
C PRO A 516 -23.98 -2.16 -5.63
N LEU A 517 -22.89 -1.74 -6.29
CA LEU A 517 -22.85 -1.55 -7.74
C LEU A 517 -22.98 -2.88 -8.49
N TRP A 518 -22.26 -3.91 -8.03
CA TRP A 518 -22.34 -5.26 -8.58
C TRP A 518 -23.74 -5.86 -8.42
N ALA A 519 -24.35 -5.72 -7.23
CA ALA A 519 -25.70 -6.19 -6.95
C ALA A 519 -26.74 -5.48 -7.84
N THR A 520 -26.63 -4.15 -7.96
CA THR A 520 -27.51 -3.33 -8.81
C THR A 520 -27.39 -3.75 -10.28
N TRP A 521 -26.17 -3.91 -10.79
CA TRP A 521 -25.94 -4.36 -12.17
C TRP A 521 -26.64 -5.68 -12.46
N ASN A 522 -26.42 -6.70 -11.63
CA ASN A 522 -26.96 -8.03 -11.88
C ASN A 522 -28.50 -8.04 -11.88
N ARG A 523 -29.15 -7.23 -11.04
CA ARG A 523 -30.61 -7.10 -10.99
C ARG A 523 -31.17 -6.37 -12.21
N PHE A 524 -30.66 -5.18 -12.54
CA PHE A 524 -31.18 -4.36 -13.64
C PHE A 524 -30.87 -4.96 -15.03
N ALA A 525 -29.63 -5.41 -15.26
CA ALA A 525 -29.22 -5.96 -16.55
C ALA A 525 -29.91 -7.29 -16.87
N GLY A 526 -30.28 -8.07 -15.84
CA GLY A 526 -31.06 -9.30 -15.98
C GLY A 526 -32.56 -9.06 -16.18
N THR A 527 -33.10 -7.98 -15.61
CA THR A 527 -34.56 -7.74 -15.57
C THR A 527 -35.07 -6.91 -16.74
N PHE A 528 -34.34 -5.88 -17.16
CA PHE A 528 -34.76 -4.91 -18.19
C PHE A 528 -33.93 -5.01 -19.48
N ALA A 529 -33.21 -6.12 -19.67
CA ALA A 529 -32.40 -6.41 -20.86
C ALA A 529 -31.53 -5.22 -21.31
N GLY A 530 -31.65 -4.78 -22.57
CA GLY A 530 -30.85 -3.70 -23.15
C GLY A 530 -31.02 -2.35 -22.44
N ALA A 531 -32.25 -1.96 -22.14
CA ALA A 531 -32.54 -0.71 -21.43
C ALA A 531 -31.96 -0.71 -20.00
N GLY A 532 -32.06 -1.84 -19.30
CA GLY A 532 -31.43 -2.00 -17.98
C GLY A 532 -29.91 -1.91 -18.04
N ARG A 533 -29.28 -2.52 -19.05
CA ARG A 533 -27.83 -2.43 -19.27
C ARG A 533 -27.39 -0.99 -19.55
N PHE A 534 -28.12 -0.28 -20.41
CA PHE A 534 -27.84 1.12 -20.72
C PHE A 534 -27.96 2.01 -19.49
N TYR A 535 -29.06 1.89 -18.74
CA TYR A 535 -29.28 2.64 -17.51
C TYR A 535 -28.17 2.42 -16.48
N VAL A 536 -27.80 1.16 -16.19
CA VAL A 536 -26.73 0.91 -15.21
C VAL A 536 -25.37 1.37 -15.75
N ALA A 537 -25.09 1.22 -17.05
CA ALA A 537 -23.86 1.74 -17.63
C ALA A 537 -23.75 3.26 -17.44
N LEU A 538 -24.84 4.00 -17.67
CA LEU A 538 -24.91 5.43 -17.42
C LEU A 538 -24.75 5.75 -15.93
N LEU A 539 -25.44 5.03 -15.04
CA LEU A 539 -25.33 5.18 -13.59
C LEU A 539 -23.89 4.97 -13.10
N LEU A 540 -23.23 3.90 -13.55
CA LEU A 540 -21.85 3.61 -13.22
C LEU A 540 -20.91 4.67 -13.75
N LEU A 541 -21.10 5.13 -14.99
CA LEU A 541 -20.31 6.22 -15.56
C LEU A 541 -20.44 7.49 -14.70
N THR A 542 -21.67 7.87 -14.34
CA THR A 542 -21.91 9.05 -13.48
C THR A 542 -21.24 8.90 -12.12
N ILE A 543 -21.40 7.74 -11.46
CA ILE A 543 -20.76 7.45 -10.16
C ILE A 543 -19.23 7.53 -10.27
N PHE A 544 -18.63 6.94 -11.30
CA PHE A 544 -17.17 6.94 -11.48
C PHE A 544 -16.62 8.30 -11.89
N VAL A 545 -17.35 9.11 -12.67
CA VAL A 545 -16.96 10.49 -12.97
C VAL A 545 -17.02 11.36 -11.72
N MET A 546 -18.08 11.22 -10.90
CA MET A 546 -18.18 11.94 -9.62
C MET A 546 -17.05 11.56 -8.67
N ALA A 547 -16.82 10.25 -8.47
CA ALA A 547 -15.73 9.77 -7.62
C ALA A 547 -14.35 10.19 -8.16
N GLY A 548 -14.13 10.10 -9.46
CA GLY A 548 -12.87 10.48 -10.11
C GLY A 548 -12.57 11.96 -9.94
N ARG A 549 -13.56 12.82 -10.15
CA ARG A 549 -13.44 14.28 -9.92
C ARG A 549 -13.15 14.59 -8.45
N GLU A 550 -13.89 13.96 -7.53
CA GLU A 550 -13.71 14.18 -6.09
C GLU A 550 -12.30 13.78 -5.64
N ASN A 551 -11.83 12.59 -6.01
CA ASN A 551 -10.51 12.12 -5.63
C ASN A 551 -9.39 12.92 -6.29
N TYR A 552 -9.58 13.39 -7.54
CA TYR A 552 -8.64 14.30 -8.19
C TYR A 552 -8.52 15.61 -7.43
N ASN A 553 -9.64 16.26 -7.11
CA ASN A 553 -9.67 17.50 -6.35
C ASN A 553 -9.13 17.32 -4.92
N TRP A 554 -9.42 16.19 -4.29
CA TRP A 554 -8.88 15.85 -2.97
C TRP A 554 -7.36 15.79 -3.00
N TYR A 555 -6.78 15.04 -3.95
CA TYR A 555 -5.34 14.77 -3.94
C TYR A 555 -4.48 15.85 -4.60
N PHE A 556 -4.87 16.31 -5.79
CA PHE A 556 -4.04 17.22 -6.60
C PHE A 556 -4.27 18.70 -6.32
N VAL A 557 -5.31 19.04 -5.54
CA VAL A 557 -5.64 20.43 -5.17
C VAL A 557 -5.58 20.58 -3.65
N ARG A 558 -6.52 20.00 -2.91
CA ARG A 558 -6.63 20.23 -1.45
C ARG A 558 -5.45 19.66 -0.65
N TYR A 559 -5.04 18.43 -0.94
CA TYR A 559 -3.90 17.82 -0.25
C TYR A 559 -2.58 18.50 -0.64
N ASP A 560 -2.40 18.87 -1.90
CA ASP A 560 -1.22 19.62 -2.36
C ASP A 560 -1.09 20.97 -1.65
N GLU A 561 -2.17 21.76 -1.62
CA GLU A 561 -2.25 23.03 -0.90
C GLU A 561 -1.94 22.84 0.60
N GLN A 562 -2.67 21.94 1.28
CA GLN A 562 -2.43 21.65 2.69
C GLN A 562 -0.99 21.20 2.95
N PHE A 563 -0.44 20.32 2.12
CA PHE A 563 0.90 19.78 2.31
C PHE A 563 1.95 20.88 2.22
N ARG A 564 1.90 21.74 1.20
CA ARG A 564 2.86 22.87 1.04
C ARG A 564 2.86 23.82 2.22
N HIS A 565 1.69 24.12 2.79
CA HIS A 565 1.62 24.97 3.98
C HIS A 565 2.12 24.26 5.24
N SER A 566 2.02 22.92 5.30
CA SER A 566 2.40 22.14 6.49
C SER A 566 3.89 21.79 6.57
N ILE A 567 4.57 21.62 5.43
CA ILE A 567 5.99 21.24 5.37
C ILE A 567 6.88 22.47 5.11
N TRP A 568 8.17 22.40 5.45
CA TRP A 568 9.14 23.45 5.13
C TRP A 568 9.67 23.30 3.70
N ASN A 569 9.86 24.43 3.04
CA ASN A 569 10.31 24.64 1.65
C ASN A 569 11.81 24.38 1.46
N ALA A 570 12.26 23.17 1.79
CA ALA A 570 13.66 22.77 1.65
C ALA A 570 14.16 22.87 0.20
N SER A 571 13.28 22.66 -0.79
CA SER A 571 13.63 22.76 -2.20
C SER A 571 14.01 24.18 -2.63
N GLU A 572 13.36 25.22 -2.09
CA GLU A 572 13.71 26.62 -2.35
C GLU A 572 15.05 26.97 -1.71
N MET A 573 15.30 26.51 -0.48
CA MET A 573 16.59 26.67 0.20
C MET A 573 17.72 25.96 -0.56
N GLY A 574 17.46 24.74 -1.05
CA GLY A 574 18.41 23.99 -1.87
C GLY A 574 18.75 24.71 -3.18
N GLN A 575 17.77 25.37 -3.81
CA GLN A 575 18.01 26.21 -4.99
C GLN A 575 18.88 27.43 -4.68
N VAL A 576 18.72 28.07 -3.51
CA VAL A 576 19.60 29.18 -3.09
C VAL A 576 21.04 28.70 -2.89
N VAL A 577 21.23 27.57 -2.19
CA VAL A 577 22.57 26.96 -2.04
C VAL A 577 23.16 26.63 -3.41
N ARG A 578 22.39 25.98 -4.29
CA ARG A 578 22.84 25.63 -5.64
C ARG A 578 23.22 26.86 -6.47
N GLY A 579 22.42 27.91 -6.41
CA GLY A 579 22.68 29.17 -7.12
C GLY A 579 23.97 29.85 -6.67
N PHE A 580 24.29 29.79 -5.38
CA PHE A 580 25.57 30.28 -4.84
C PHE A 580 26.76 29.45 -5.35
N VAL A 581 26.64 28.12 -5.29
CA VAL A 581 27.68 27.18 -5.78
C VAL A 581 27.94 27.34 -7.28
N ASP A 582 26.89 27.52 -8.07
CA ASP A 582 27.00 27.63 -9.53
C ASP A 582 27.48 29.00 -10.01
N SER A 583 27.61 29.99 -9.11
CA SER A 583 28.00 31.36 -9.47
C SER A 583 29.36 31.76 -8.93
N ILE A 584 29.48 31.93 -7.61
CA ILE A 584 30.63 32.60 -6.98
C ILE A 584 31.24 31.80 -5.82
N GLY A 585 30.53 30.81 -5.31
CA GLY A 585 30.92 30.05 -4.13
C GLY A 585 31.10 28.56 -4.39
N ASP A 586 31.07 27.80 -3.30
CA ASP A 586 31.15 26.34 -3.30
C ASP A 586 30.31 25.77 -2.15
N PHE A 587 30.21 24.44 -2.07
CA PHE A 587 29.43 23.80 -1.02
C PHE A 587 30.05 23.95 0.37
N ASP A 588 31.36 24.09 0.47
CA ASP A 588 32.09 24.16 1.75
C ASP A 588 31.86 25.50 2.47
N HIS A 589 31.48 26.53 1.70
CA HIS A 589 31.18 27.88 2.19
C HIS A 589 29.69 28.25 2.16
N ALA A 590 28.80 27.29 1.88
CA ALA A 590 27.37 27.42 2.11
C ALA A 590 27.00 26.78 3.45
N TYR A 591 26.28 27.52 4.30
CA TYR A 591 25.97 27.14 5.67
C TYR A 591 24.46 27.24 5.94
N HIS A 592 23.98 26.35 6.81
CA HIS A 592 22.63 26.38 7.36
C HIS A 592 22.70 26.57 8.87
N ILE A 593 22.10 27.64 9.38
CA ILE A 593 21.91 27.89 10.81
C ILE A 593 20.54 27.29 11.18
N PRO A 594 20.48 26.09 11.78
CA PRO A 594 19.23 25.40 12.03
C PRO A 594 18.48 26.06 13.19
N TYR A 595 17.16 25.91 13.19
CA TYR A 595 16.29 26.37 14.27
C TYR A 595 15.34 25.24 14.70
N PRO A 596 14.95 25.15 15.99
CA PRO A 596 14.03 24.10 16.45
C PRO A 596 12.72 24.06 15.64
N TYR A 597 12.33 22.85 15.22
CA TYR A 597 11.11 22.59 14.40
C TYR A 597 11.08 23.28 13.03
N TRP A 598 12.23 23.78 12.55
CA TRP A 598 12.38 24.32 11.21
C TRP A 598 12.72 23.21 10.20
N VAL A 599 13.48 23.54 9.17
CA VAL A 599 13.83 22.67 8.04
C VAL A 599 14.90 21.63 8.40
N ASP A 600 14.79 20.44 7.79
CA ASP A 600 15.82 19.40 7.88
C ASP A 600 16.97 19.71 6.91
N THR A 601 18.18 19.97 7.40
CA THR A 601 19.36 20.28 6.57
C THR A 601 19.58 19.26 5.46
N ARG A 602 19.30 17.98 5.71
CA ARG A 602 19.52 16.93 4.72
C ARG A 602 18.58 17.04 3.54
N ALA A 603 17.36 17.56 3.75
CA ALA A 603 16.44 17.84 2.66
C ALA A 603 17.02 18.94 1.75
N ILE A 604 17.56 20.02 2.34
CA ILE A 604 18.27 21.08 1.60
C ILE A 604 19.46 20.50 0.83
N ALA A 605 20.28 19.67 1.48
CA ALA A 605 21.45 19.02 0.87
C ALA A 605 21.08 18.23 -0.39
N ILE A 606 20.02 17.43 -0.30
CA ILE A 606 19.52 16.60 -1.39
C ILE A 606 19.00 17.47 -2.53
N ASP A 607 18.18 18.48 -2.23
CA ASP A 607 17.62 19.37 -3.25
C ASP A 607 18.67 20.30 -3.87
N ALA A 608 19.75 20.62 -3.15
CA ALA A 608 20.91 21.34 -3.68
C ALA A 608 21.81 20.45 -4.59
N GLY A 609 21.50 19.15 -4.69
CA GLY A 609 22.24 18.19 -5.51
C GLY A 609 23.52 17.65 -4.86
N ASN A 610 23.69 17.82 -3.55
CA ASN A 610 24.82 17.26 -2.79
C ASN A 610 24.34 16.69 -1.45
N ILE A 611 23.92 15.42 -1.46
CA ILE A 611 23.45 14.71 -0.27
C ILE A 611 24.49 14.62 0.87
N ASN A 612 25.78 14.83 0.59
CA ASN A 612 26.84 14.83 1.60
C ASN A 612 27.02 16.20 2.28
N TRP A 613 26.41 17.26 1.76
CA TRP A 613 26.50 18.59 2.34
C TRP A 613 25.82 18.62 3.73
N ASN A 614 26.56 19.05 4.75
CA ASN A 614 26.11 19.06 6.14
C ASN A 614 26.73 20.21 6.95
N ASN A 615 26.83 21.39 6.33
CA ASN A 615 27.43 22.57 6.93
C ASN A 615 26.47 23.27 7.89
N VAL A 616 26.19 22.59 9.00
CA VAL A 616 25.26 23.04 10.04
C VAL A 616 26.00 23.88 11.08
N VAL A 617 25.49 25.07 11.35
CA VAL A 617 26.05 26.01 12.33
C VAL A 617 25.23 25.94 13.62
N MET A 618 25.61 25.06 14.54
CA MET A 618 24.88 24.83 15.80
C MET A 618 25.21 25.89 16.88
N ASP A 619 26.49 26.24 17.04
CA ASP A 619 26.93 27.32 17.92
C ASP A 619 27.33 28.51 17.03
N VAL A 620 26.35 29.39 16.82
CA VAL A 620 26.45 30.49 15.85
C VAL A 620 27.68 31.35 16.13
N ARG A 621 27.90 31.76 17.38
CA ARG A 621 28.98 32.71 17.67
C ARG A 621 30.36 32.11 17.36
N SER A 622 30.67 30.95 17.92
CA SER A 622 32.00 30.36 17.78
C SER A 622 32.29 29.91 16.35
N ALA A 623 31.28 29.36 15.66
CA ALA A 623 31.42 28.95 14.27
C ALA A 623 31.65 30.14 13.33
N LEU A 624 30.89 31.25 13.49
CA LEU A 624 31.08 32.43 12.66
C LEU A 624 32.45 33.09 12.92
N GLU A 625 32.93 33.14 14.18
CA GLU A 625 34.27 33.65 14.51
C GLU A 625 35.38 32.84 13.80
N GLN A 626 35.24 31.52 13.72
CA GLN A 626 36.18 30.65 12.99
C GLN A 626 36.07 30.86 11.48
N GLN A 627 34.85 30.87 10.94
CA GLN A 627 34.61 31.02 9.50
C GLN A 627 35.10 32.38 8.98
N ARG A 628 35.07 33.42 9.81
CA ARG A 628 35.62 34.74 9.46
C ARG A 628 37.08 34.71 9.02
N LEU A 629 37.85 33.72 9.46
CA LEU A 629 39.26 33.58 9.09
C LEU A 629 39.47 33.11 7.65
N ASP A 630 38.43 32.58 7.01
CA ASP A 630 38.46 32.16 5.62
C ASP A 630 38.12 33.36 4.71
N PRO A 631 38.91 33.71 3.68
CA PRO A 631 38.58 34.81 2.78
C PRO A 631 37.54 34.44 1.71
N ALA A 632 37.16 33.17 1.56
CA ALA A 632 36.19 32.74 0.55
C ALA A 632 34.82 33.40 0.75
N PRO A 633 34.06 33.65 -0.35
CA PRO A 633 32.69 34.11 -0.24
C PRO A 633 31.83 33.08 0.51
N LYS A 634 30.84 33.54 1.28
CA LYS A 634 30.02 32.66 2.13
C LYS A 634 28.54 32.94 1.97
N LEU A 635 27.74 31.90 2.16
CA LEU A 635 26.30 31.96 2.17
C LEU A 635 25.76 31.36 3.47
N TYR A 636 24.87 32.06 4.15
CA TYR A 636 24.16 31.55 5.32
C TYR A 636 22.66 31.57 5.10
N LEU A 637 22.02 30.42 5.31
CA LEU A 637 20.58 30.31 5.42
C LEU A 637 20.18 30.28 6.89
N TYR A 638 19.20 31.09 7.29
CA TYR A 638 18.74 31.17 8.67
C TYR A 638 17.23 31.43 8.78
N TYR A 639 16.66 31.09 9.93
CA TYR A 639 15.24 31.30 10.23
C TYR A 639 14.98 32.78 10.53
N LEU A 640 14.09 33.46 9.78
CA LEU A 640 13.93 34.92 9.90
C LEU A 640 13.55 35.42 11.31
N PRO A 641 12.67 34.73 12.06
CA PRO A 641 12.36 35.14 13.43
C PRO A 641 13.52 34.96 14.41
N ASP A 642 14.61 34.29 14.03
CA ASP A 642 15.82 34.18 14.84
C ASP A 642 16.62 35.49 14.80
N SER A 643 16.35 36.36 15.77
CA SER A 643 17.07 37.63 15.95
C SER A 643 18.54 37.43 16.28
N ASP A 644 18.90 36.33 16.95
CA ASP A 644 20.25 36.13 17.46
C ASP A 644 21.19 35.73 16.33
N ALA A 645 20.78 34.77 15.50
CA ALA A 645 21.56 34.36 14.33
C ALA A 645 21.85 35.56 13.40
N ARG A 646 20.81 36.35 13.13
CA ARG A 646 20.91 37.55 12.31
C ARG A 646 21.87 38.59 12.93
N GLN A 647 21.74 38.85 14.23
CA GLN A 647 22.59 39.82 14.91
C GLN A 647 24.07 39.43 14.84
N TRP A 648 24.40 38.16 15.09
CA TRP A 648 25.78 37.68 15.03
C TRP A 648 26.37 37.74 13.62
N LEU A 649 25.57 37.41 12.59
CA LEU A 649 26.01 37.54 11.19
C LEU A 649 26.42 38.98 10.85
N HIS A 650 25.60 39.97 11.22
CA HIS A 650 25.91 41.40 11.01
C HIS A 650 27.14 41.87 11.81
N GLN A 651 27.32 41.37 13.03
CA GLN A 651 28.45 41.74 13.89
C GLN A 651 29.78 41.17 13.38
N ILE A 652 29.79 39.91 12.95
CA ILE A 652 31.01 39.20 12.52
C ILE A 652 31.37 39.56 11.07
N PHE A 653 30.36 39.75 10.21
CA PHE A 653 30.53 40.01 8.77
C PHE A 653 29.84 41.32 8.36
N PRO A 654 30.34 42.49 8.77
CA PRO A 654 29.69 43.78 8.50
C PRO A 654 29.64 44.17 7.01
N SER A 655 30.45 43.53 6.16
CA SER A 655 30.42 43.68 4.70
C SER A 655 29.35 42.80 4.03
N GLY A 656 28.68 41.93 4.78
CA GLY A 656 27.68 41.02 4.26
C GLY A 656 26.38 41.72 3.85
N THR A 657 25.68 41.12 2.90
CA THR A 657 24.35 41.54 2.45
C THR A 657 23.31 40.60 3.03
N ASP A 658 22.41 41.16 3.82
CA ASP A 658 21.26 40.47 4.39
C ASP A 658 20.06 40.63 3.46
N SER A 659 19.54 39.53 2.95
CA SER A 659 18.42 39.49 2.02
C SER A 659 17.34 38.54 2.50
N HIS A 660 16.11 38.88 2.12
CA HIS A 660 14.92 38.14 2.47
C HIS A 660 14.45 37.33 1.26
N TYR A 661 14.43 36.00 1.38
CA TYR A 661 13.89 35.14 0.33
C TYR A 661 12.38 34.99 0.50
N ALA A 662 11.62 35.55 -0.45
CA ALA A 662 10.17 35.43 -0.49
C ALA A 662 9.76 34.09 -1.13
N SER A 663 9.15 33.20 -0.33
CA SER A 663 8.71 31.88 -0.77
C SER A 663 7.53 31.96 -1.73
N GLN A 664 7.47 31.05 -2.69
CA GLN A 664 6.32 30.90 -3.59
C GLN A 664 5.07 30.36 -2.86
N VAL A 665 5.23 29.77 -1.67
CA VAL A 665 4.12 29.24 -0.86
C VAL A 665 3.44 30.34 -0.05
N GLY A 666 4.22 31.28 0.48
CA GLY A 666 3.73 32.42 1.24
C GLY A 666 4.69 32.87 2.37
N PRO A 667 4.39 33.99 3.05
CA PRO A 667 5.31 34.65 3.97
C PRO A 667 5.77 33.80 5.15
N ASP A 668 4.93 32.86 5.59
CA ASP A 668 5.26 31.94 6.69
C ASP A 668 6.37 30.93 6.34
N LYS A 669 6.77 30.88 5.06
CA LYS A 669 7.85 30.02 4.53
C LYS A 669 9.06 30.82 4.09
N ASP A 670 9.05 32.14 4.29
CA ASP A 670 10.21 32.96 3.95
C ASP A 670 11.39 32.60 4.86
N PHE A 671 12.60 32.83 4.37
CA PHE A 671 13.83 32.60 5.14
C PHE A 671 14.89 33.67 4.84
N GLY A 672 15.84 33.78 5.77
CA GLY A 672 16.94 34.73 5.69
C GLY A 672 18.09 34.17 4.87
N VAL A 673 18.66 35.02 4.02
CA VAL A 673 19.83 34.70 3.19
C VAL A 673 20.87 35.78 3.42
N TYR A 674 21.94 35.43 4.11
CA TYR A 674 23.06 36.32 4.39
C TYR A 674 24.26 35.94 3.53
N PHE A 675 24.66 36.84 2.64
CA PHE A 675 25.79 36.64 1.75
C PHE A 675 27.00 37.47 2.21
N VAL A 676 28.17 36.85 2.32
CA VAL A 676 29.44 37.52 2.64
C VAL A 676 30.31 37.52 1.38
N PRO A 677 30.70 38.69 0.84
CA PRO A 677 31.63 38.73 -0.28
C PRO A 677 33.00 38.20 0.12
N GLY A 678 33.72 37.60 -0.82
CA GLY A 678 35.11 37.20 -0.60
C GLY A 678 36.03 38.41 -0.46
N GLU A 679 37.11 38.26 0.30
CA GLU A 679 38.14 39.30 0.53
C GLU A 679 39.23 39.34 -0.55
#